data_AF-A0A485KHP9-F1
#
_entry.id   AF-A0A485KHP9-F1
#
_cell.length_a   1.000
_cell.length_b   1.000
_cell.length_c   1.000
_cell.angle_alpha   90.00
_cell.angle_beta   90.00
_cell.angle_gamma   90.00
#
_symmetry.space_group_name_H-M   'P 1'
#
loop_
_entity.id
_entity.type
_entity.pdbx_description
1 polymer ?
#
loop_
_entity_poly.entity_id
_entity_poly.type
_entity_poly.pdbx_seq_one_letter_code
_entity_poly.pdbx_strand_id
1 'polypeptide(L)'
;MQINDPRHGLFATTNNVTQESVLSSALYATAIQDQVNSLNNVIQGLRVMDSCNLPWIATAYCYADFDQRWHMAYSTQRQQRCLAEATNGAVYMEAMLRNANWPTLTRCWGTALETAVFSGIRGTNGGTAWVQSLQSTSLSMVDEVAYWQAHHITRFATQWQNYKLLGVTETFVVANAMGTSFPITLKRTDSSFHLSAATSFKMYWSFANDLLQVGTNGSSLSGMSLVQQTRNYAYTNSTLQNAMMAGGAVLASPMDPALYLLSITLGPFGVVDMKRVAVPDGLLDLYRAMSQFLKTKLSSSAAIQQAYWSMYALYYLTPHPQAWDRMKFYGGDINCGLNFGGYWRVPFQFFSRNGICAIYLRDYLSPYTHHVLMSIVATGSQAINATTQLNIGRRDPNHAAGIAAVLNTTLGFLKDYFAPMELAQFDALSHDVQATLRDTIGLELMQYWSSDDVNYNLTRVNIFDPTESDWHFFSWFYLFEWVEGKREVVSFQGDLGTITTLSSVQNLDERPVNAQEIPHNVSTYFLVAIEYITVVLFAVGCLVVVSIVASHGYIEGTNMFSFGLVAGHVWVGRPLVLLRGFVAICLLSTSTLTLTQPYAGLVSFFASPSHAWYTTLLSCGEMAWLVSAIVDTFSVVTKGYTDTYSFTSIVAVILGAAVWSFASPTTHVVSMDRACTVAAVDFDVVCTSGRVEIGDFARCWGLIILASGGALICYVIDRLRWRHAPPPTLDTLSHFLYSTAKFAFERRQHQLWEHGGVYYLDRASAVLTGVLTVHHGGSIYIMDIKTWRLYAITPDQLALGPTKQMPMHLAHALPLVQ
;
A
#
# COMPACT_ATOMS: atom_id res chain seq x y z
N MET A 1 5.81 -11.06 6.84
CA MET A 1 5.02 -11.84 5.87
C MET A 1 5.93 -12.24 4.71
N GLN A 2 5.74 -13.41 4.12
CA GLN A 2 6.55 -13.88 2.97
C GLN A 2 5.74 -13.69 1.68
N ILE A 3 6.05 -12.66 0.89
CA ILE A 3 5.40 -12.43 -0.42
C ILE A 3 5.88 -13.40 -1.51
N ASN A 4 6.86 -14.24 -1.15
CA ASN A 4 7.49 -15.23 -2.01
C ASN A 4 6.86 -16.63 -1.95
N ASP A 5 5.62 -16.71 -1.48
CA ASP A 5 4.85 -17.95 -1.40
C ASP A 5 3.61 -17.86 -2.33
N PRO A 6 3.33 -18.90 -3.13
CA PRO A 6 2.18 -18.90 -4.04
C PRO A 6 0.83 -18.69 -3.36
N ARG A 7 0.69 -18.97 -2.05
CA ARG A 7 -0.54 -18.71 -1.29
C ARG A 7 -0.93 -17.22 -1.31
N HIS A 8 0.06 -16.33 -1.47
CA HIS A 8 -0.12 -14.88 -1.55
C HIS A 8 -0.13 -14.36 -2.99
N GLY A 9 -0.09 -15.25 -3.99
CA GLY A 9 -0.15 -14.90 -5.40
C GLY A 9 -1.53 -14.41 -5.86
N LEU A 10 -1.55 -13.99 -7.12
CA LEU A 10 -2.74 -13.55 -7.85
C LEU A 10 -3.03 -14.49 -9.02
N PHE A 11 -4.31 -14.72 -9.32
CA PHE A 11 -4.70 -15.46 -10.51
C PHE A 11 -4.46 -14.60 -11.77
N ALA A 12 -4.04 -15.23 -12.86
CA ALA A 12 -4.06 -14.63 -14.18
C ALA A 12 -5.49 -14.34 -14.63
N THR A 13 -5.65 -13.47 -15.62
CA THR A 13 -6.94 -13.27 -16.29
C THR A 13 -7.32 -14.53 -17.10
N THR A 14 -8.59 -14.65 -17.48
CA THR A 14 -9.08 -15.77 -18.31
C THR A 14 -8.42 -15.85 -19.69
N ASN A 15 -7.74 -14.78 -20.12
CA ASN A 15 -7.01 -14.71 -21.39
C ASN A 15 -5.51 -15.04 -21.24
N ASN A 16 -5.10 -15.61 -20.10
CA ASN A 16 -3.70 -15.94 -19.79
C ASN A 16 -2.76 -14.72 -19.77
N VAL A 17 -3.24 -13.60 -19.21
CA VAL A 17 -2.44 -12.39 -19.00
C VAL A 17 -2.26 -12.16 -17.50
N THR A 18 -1.06 -11.74 -17.09
CA THR A 18 -0.77 -11.24 -15.74
C THR A 18 -1.72 -10.11 -15.36
N GLN A 19 -2.32 -10.18 -14.17
CA GLN A 19 -3.04 -9.04 -13.63
C GLN A 19 -2.00 -8.00 -13.14
N GLU A 20 -1.76 -6.97 -13.95
CA GLU A 20 -0.81 -5.90 -13.66
C GLU A 20 -1.46 -4.65 -13.06
N SER A 21 -2.78 -4.53 -13.16
CA SER A 21 -3.54 -3.43 -12.59
C SER A 21 -3.79 -3.64 -11.09
N VAL A 22 -3.82 -2.54 -10.36
CA VAL A 22 -4.22 -2.53 -8.96
C VAL A 22 -5.74 -2.56 -8.89
N LEU A 23 -6.27 -3.66 -8.36
CA LEU A 23 -7.70 -3.81 -8.10
C LEU A 23 -8.01 -3.34 -6.67
N SER A 24 -8.97 -2.45 -6.54
CA SER A 24 -9.42 -1.93 -5.25
C SER A 24 -10.95 -1.98 -5.15
N SER A 25 -11.47 -2.31 -3.96
CA SER A 25 -12.91 -2.24 -3.74
C SER A 25 -13.37 -0.78 -3.79
N ALA A 26 -14.41 -0.50 -4.59
CA ALA A 26 -15.06 0.82 -4.56
C ALA A 26 -15.57 1.14 -3.14
N LEU A 27 -16.07 0.14 -2.40
CA LEU A 27 -16.61 0.25 -1.05
C LEU A 27 -15.53 0.41 0.04
N TYR A 28 -14.24 0.35 -0.32
CA TYR A 28 -13.14 0.36 0.65
C TYR A 28 -13.14 1.60 1.55
N ALA A 29 -13.34 2.79 0.96
CA ALA A 29 -13.39 4.04 1.71
C ALA A 29 -14.55 4.08 2.73
N THR A 30 -15.62 3.33 2.45
CA THR A 30 -16.76 3.15 3.34
C THR A 30 -16.42 2.16 4.45
N ALA A 31 -15.93 0.97 4.10
CA ALA A 31 -15.63 -0.09 5.06
C ALA A 31 -14.52 0.27 6.06
N ILE A 32 -13.52 1.05 5.64
CA ILE A 32 -12.37 1.37 6.48
C ILE A 32 -12.72 2.30 7.66
N GLN A 33 -13.79 3.10 7.55
CA GLN A 33 -14.18 4.08 8.58
C GLN A 33 -14.33 3.43 9.96
N ASP A 34 -15.03 2.29 10.03
CA ASP A 34 -15.31 1.59 11.29
C ASP A 34 -14.03 1.00 11.93
N GLN A 35 -12.98 0.79 11.12
CA GLN A 35 -11.69 0.26 11.57
C GLN A 35 -10.74 1.37 12.07
N VAL A 36 -10.88 2.59 11.56
CA VAL A 36 -9.94 3.70 11.82
C VAL A 36 -10.45 4.72 12.83
N ASN A 37 -11.76 4.72 13.12
CA ASN A 37 -12.42 5.63 14.06
C ASN A 37 -12.12 5.30 15.54
N SER A 38 -10.83 5.17 15.88
CA SER A 38 -10.40 5.22 17.27
C SER A 38 -10.68 6.61 17.87
N LEU A 39 -10.88 6.70 19.19
CA LEU A 39 -11.18 7.98 19.85
C LEU A 39 -10.10 9.05 19.56
N ASN A 40 -8.83 8.65 19.58
CA ASN A 40 -7.70 9.52 19.21
C ASN A 40 -7.85 10.09 17.80
N ASN A 41 -8.08 9.22 16.81
CA ASN A 41 -8.21 9.62 15.42
C ASN A 41 -9.43 10.52 15.19
N VAL A 42 -10.56 10.21 15.83
CA VAL A 42 -11.79 10.99 15.69
C VAL A 42 -11.64 12.37 16.34
N ILE A 43 -11.11 12.46 17.56
CA ILE A 43 -10.88 13.75 18.23
C ILE A 43 -9.94 14.62 17.39
N GLN A 44 -8.84 14.05 16.88
CA GLN A 44 -7.94 14.75 15.99
C GLN A 44 -8.66 15.21 14.71
N GLY A 45 -9.43 14.32 14.08
CA GLY A 45 -10.21 14.62 12.87
C GLY A 45 -11.23 15.73 13.07
N LEU A 46 -11.99 15.72 14.17
CA LEU A 46 -12.98 16.75 14.52
C LEU A 46 -12.33 18.13 14.68
N ARG A 47 -11.12 18.19 15.27
CA ARG A 47 -10.37 19.44 15.49
C ARG A 47 -9.78 20.03 14.22
N VAL A 48 -9.42 19.19 13.25
CA VAL A 48 -8.73 19.60 12.02
C VAL A 48 -9.71 19.84 10.87
N MET A 49 -10.83 19.11 10.80
CA MET A 49 -11.80 19.25 9.72
C MET A 49 -12.48 20.63 9.72
N ASP A 50 -13.00 21.03 8.54
CA ASP A 50 -13.81 22.24 8.44
C ASP A 50 -15.09 22.10 9.28
N SER A 51 -15.26 22.97 10.27
CA SER A 51 -16.44 22.99 11.14
C SER A 51 -17.76 23.17 10.39
N CYS A 52 -17.76 23.71 9.17
CA CYS A 52 -18.96 23.79 8.35
C CYS A 52 -19.46 22.40 7.90
N ASN A 53 -18.59 21.39 7.90
CA ASN A 53 -18.92 20.01 7.56
C ASN A 53 -19.37 19.17 8.77
N LEU A 54 -19.25 19.67 10.00
CA LEU A 54 -19.57 18.90 11.21
C LEU A 54 -21.04 18.41 11.24
N PRO A 55 -22.07 19.24 10.92
CA PRO A 55 -23.45 18.75 10.86
C PRO A 55 -23.72 17.71 9.76
N TRP A 56 -22.80 17.53 8.81
CA TRP A 56 -22.91 16.54 7.74
C TRP A 56 -22.33 15.17 8.10
N ILE A 57 -21.71 15.02 9.28
CA ILE A 57 -21.37 13.71 9.85
C ILE A 57 -22.69 12.92 9.97
N ALA A 58 -22.73 11.75 9.37
CA ALA A 58 -23.91 10.89 9.29
C ALA A 58 -24.17 10.26 10.66
N THR A 59 -24.73 11.04 11.57
CA THR A 59 -25.15 10.59 12.88
C THR A 59 -26.50 11.21 13.23
N ALA A 60 -27.34 10.42 13.87
CA ALA A 60 -28.60 10.88 14.43
C ALA A 60 -28.42 10.99 15.94
N TYR A 61 -28.36 12.23 16.42
CA TYR A 61 -28.06 12.51 17.81
C TYR A 61 -29.15 11.94 18.74
N CYS A 62 -28.70 11.36 19.85
CA CYS A 62 -29.55 10.86 20.92
C CYS A 62 -29.56 11.85 22.09
N TYR A 63 -28.42 12.48 22.35
CA TYR A 63 -28.21 13.37 23.48
C TYR A 63 -27.42 14.60 23.05
N ALA A 64 -27.72 15.76 23.67
CA ALA A 64 -26.91 16.95 23.48
C ALA A 64 -25.58 16.85 24.24
N ASP A 65 -25.59 16.27 25.45
CA ASP A 65 -24.49 16.22 26.41
C ASP A 65 -24.10 14.78 26.80
N PHE A 66 -22.87 14.60 27.29
CA PHE A 66 -22.38 13.29 27.73
C PHE A 66 -23.09 12.76 29.00
N ASP A 67 -23.64 13.63 29.83
CA ASP A 67 -24.41 13.25 31.02
C ASP A 67 -25.85 12.82 30.70
N GLN A 68 -26.23 12.80 29.41
CA GLN A 68 -27.56 12.37 28.95
C GLN A 68 -28.70 13.21 29.54
N ARG A 69 -28.46 14.47 29.90
CA ARG A 69 -29.47 15.36 30.51
C ARG A 69 -30.49 15.82 29.47
N TRP A 70 -30.05 16.06 28.24
CA TRP A 70 -30.90 16.60 27.17
C TRP A 70 -31.08 15.60 26.03
N HIS A 71 -32.29 15.05 25.93
CA HIS A 71 -32.65 14.07 24.90
C HIS A 71 -32.99 14.73 23.56
N MET A 72 -32.55 14.12 22.46
CA MET A 72 -32.70 14.66 21.09
C MET A 72 -33.28 13.67 20.07
N ALA A 73 -33.55 12.41 20.42
CA ALA A 73 -34.08 11.45 19.45
C ALA A 73 -35.49 11.84 18.97
N TYR A 74 -35.82 11.61 17.70
CA TYR A 74 -37.09 12.12 17.13
C TYR A 74 -38.33 11.31 17.51
N SER A 75 -38.16 10.07 18.00
CA SER A 75 -39.25 9.25 18.54
C SER A 75 -38.88 8.63 19.89
N THR A 76 -39.90 8.22 20.65
CA THR A 76 -39.70 7.55 21.94
C THR A 76 -39.03 6.19 21.77
N GLN A 77 -39.41 5.43 20.74
CA GLN A 77 -38.82 4.14 20.39
C GLN A 77 -37.35 4.29 20.00
N ARG A 78 -37.01 5.31 19.21
CA ARG A 78 -35.62 5.63 18.91
C ARG A 78 -34.83 6.03 20.16
N GLN A 79 -35.42 6.81 21.06
CA GLN A 79 -34.77 7.14 22.34
C GLN A 79 -34.47 5.89 23.18
N GLN A 80 -35.31 4.85 23.11
CA GLN A 80 -35.02 3.56 23.74
C GLN A 80 -33.85 2.84 23.06
N ARG A 81 -33.78 2.84 21.72
CA ARG A 81 -32.62 2.31 20.99
C ARG A 81 -31.31 3.03 21.34
N CYS A 82 -31.37 4.34 21.60
CA CYS A 82 -30.21 5.13 22.01
C CYS A 82 -29.53 4.60 23.29
N LEU A 83 -30.25 3.89 24.18
CA LEU A 83 -29.64 3.28 25.36
C LEU A 83 -28.61 2.20 25.01
N ALA A 84 -28.83 1.47 23.91
CA ALA A 84 -27.87 0.50 23.39
C ALA A 84 -26.64 1.15 22.73
N GLU A 85 -26.70 2.45 22.42
CA GLU A 85 -25.64 3.23 21.78
C GLU A 85 -24.96 4.21 22.75
N ALA A 86 -25.19 4.11 24.06
CA ALA A 86 -24.62 5.01 25.05
C ALA A 86 -23.07 5.00 25.08
N THR A 87 -22.44 3.92 24.64
CA THR A 87 -20.97 3.83 24.54
C THR A 87 -20.40 4.45 23.25
N ASN A 88 -21.26 4.86 22.32
CA ASN A 88 -20.89 5.41 21.02
C ASN A 88 -20.88 6.95 21.05
N GLY A 89 -19.70 7.55 21.00
CA GLY A 89 -19.51 9.01 21.03
C GLY A 89 -20.23 9.74 19.89
N ALA A 90 -20.53 9.07 18.78
CA ALA A 90 -21.20 9.69 17.63
C ALA A 90 -22.65 10.11 17.92
N VAL A 91 -23.33 9.51 18.91
CA VAL A 91 -24.71 9.88 19.26
C VAL A 91 -24.82 11.09 20.19
N TYR A 92 -23.68 11.62 20.64
CA TYR A 92 -23.57 12.76 21.55
C TYR A 92 -23.12 14.01 20.79
N MET A 93 -23.95 15.05 20.79
CA MET A 93 -23.59 16.31 20.11
C MET A 93 -22.39 17.00 20.78
N GLU A 94 -22.21 16.83 22.09
CA GLU A 94 -21.07 17.34 22.86
C GLU A 94 -19.72 16.88 22.29
N ALA A 95 -19.60 15.63 21.81
CA ALA A 95 -18.36 15.12 21.21
C ALA A 95 -17.89 15.99 20.04
N MET A 96 -18.83 16.33 19.16
CA MET A 96 -18.61 17.20 18.00
C MET A 96 -18.32 18.64 18.43
N LEU A 97 -19.15 19.21 19.32
CA LEU A 97 -19.07 20.63 19.67
C LEU A 97 -17.84 21.01 20.50
N ARG A 98 -17.37 20.14 21.39
CA ARG A 98 -16.14 20.37 22.18
C ARG A 98 -14.89 20.44 21.32
N ASN A 99 -14.90 19.72 20.20
CA ASN A 99 -13.75 19.58 19.32
C ASN A 99 -13.86 20.45 18.07
N ALA A 100 -14.92 21.24 17.93
CA ALA A 100 -15.15 22.11 16.79
C ALA A 100 -14.28 23.38 16.83
N ASN A 101 -13.88 23.87 15.66
CA ASN A 101 -13.44 25.25 15.51
C ASN A 101 -14.67 26.18 15.56
N TRP A 102 -14.91 26.78 16.74
CA TRP A 102 -16.09 27.60 17.03
C TRP A 102 -16.29 28.83 16.12
N PRO A 103 -15.25 29.62 15.78
CA PRO A 103 -15.40 30.73 14.83
C PRO A 103 -15.98 30.28 13.48
N THR A 104 -15.45 29.19 12.91
CA THR A 104 -15.94 28.63 11.64
C THR A 104 -17.33 28.02 11.79
N LEU A 105 -17.58 27.27 12.88
CA LEU A 105 -18.88 26.67 13.16
C LEU A 105 -19.97 27.73 13.28
N THR A 106 -19.71 28.81 14.03
CA THR A 106 -20.67 29.89 14.27
C THR A 106 -21.01 30.63 12.98
N ARG A 107 -20.03 30.84 12.09
CA ARG A 107 -20.24 31.46 10.77
C ARG A 107 -21.20 30.66 9.88
N CYS A 108 -21.11 29.33 9.89
CA CYS A 108 -21.93 28.47 9.05
C CYS A 108 -23.28 28.08 9.69
N TRP A 109 -23.29 27.81 10.99
CA TRP A 109 -24.41 27.15 11.66
C TRP A 109 -24.87 27.82 12.96
N GLY A 110 -24.26 28.93 13.37
CA GLY A 110 -24.47 29.52 14.71
C GLY A 110 -25.93 29.87 15.02
N THR A 111 -26.63 30.52 14.09
CA THR A 111 -28.05 30.90 14.27
C THR A 111 -28.98 29.69 14.32
N ALA A 112 -28.73 28.69 13.49
CA ALA A 112 -29.49 27.45 13.46
C ALA A 112 -29.26 26.61 14.73
N LEU A 113 -28.00 26.48 15.18
CA LEU A 113 -27.66 25.78 16.43
C LEU A 113 -28.26 26.48 17.66
N GLU A 114 -28.26 27.80 17.67
CA GLU A 114 -28.89 28.58 18.73
C GLU A 114 -30.39 28.30 18.82
N THR A 115 -31.08 28.31 17.67
CA THR A 115 -32.53 28.08 17.59
C THR A 115 -32.88 26.62 17.89
N ALA A 116 -32.18 25.68 17.26
CA ALA A 116 -32.47 24.27 17.36
C ALA A 116 -32.13 23.68 18.74
N VAL A 117 -31.05 24.14 19.38
CA VAL A 117 -30.49 23.48 20.57
C VAL A 117 -30.20 24.44 21.73
N PHE A 118 -29.34 25.44 21.54
CA PHE A 118 -28.79 26.18 22.69
C PHE A 118 -29.82 27.03 23.44
N SER A 119 -30.75 27.67 22.73
CA SER A 119 -31.79 28.50 23.36
C SER A 119 -32.67 27.69 24.32
N GLY A 120 -33.04 26.47 23.93
CA GLY A 120 -33.78 25.53 24.77
C GLY A 120 -32.99 25.08 26.00
N ILE A 121 -31.71 24.74 25.81
CA ILE A 121 -30.82 24.27 26.90
C ILE A 121 -30.52 25.39 27.90
N ARG A 122 -30.31 26.63 27.46
CA ARG A 122 -30.06 27.78 28.36
C ARG A 122 -31.21 28.05 29.35
N GLY A 123 -32.43 27.60 29.02
CA GLY A 123 -33.57 27.65 29.92
C GLY A 123 -33.54 26.62 31.06
N THR A 124 -32.57 25.70 31.09
CA THR A 124 -32.45 24.62 32.08
C THR A 124 -31.35 24.87 33.12
N ASN A 125 -31.42 24.15 34.24
CA ASN A 125 -30.42 24.25 35.31
C ASN A 125 -29.03 23.78 34.81
N GLY A 126 -28.06 24.70 34.79
CA GLY A 126 -26.69 24.40 34.35
C GLY A 126 -26.45 24.46 32.83
N GLY A 127 -27.50 24.67 32.02
CA GLY A 127 -27.38 24.72 30.56
C GLY A 127 -26.48 25.84 30.03
N THR A 128 -26.57 27.05 30.61
CA THR A 128 -25.69 28.18 30.24
C THR A 128 -24.22 27.88 30.52
N ALA A 129 -23.91 27.23 31.65
CA ALA A 129 -22.56 26.84 31.99
C ALA A 129 -22.02 25.77 31.04
N TRP A 130 -22.86 24.79 30.65
CA TRP A 130 -22.50 23.78 29.65
C TRP A 130 -22.19 24.42 28.29
N VAL A 131 -23.05 25.29 27.76
CA VAL A 131 -22.80 25.99 26.47
C VAL A 131 -21.50 26.81 26.51
N GLN A 132 -21.23 27.51 27.62
CA GLN A 132 -19.98 28.24 27.79
C GLN A 132 -18.75 27.31 27.87
N SER A 133 -18.89 26.15 28.50
CA SER A 133 -17.80 25.17 28.62
C SER A 133 -17.35 24.61 27.27
N LEU A 134 -18.28 24.41 26.33
CA LEU A 134 -17.97 23.91 24.98
C LEU A 134 -17.09 24.88 24.17
N GLN A 135 -17.27 26.19 24.39
CA GLN A 135 -16.56 27.24 23.66
C GLN A 135 -15.19 27.59 24.26
N SER A 136 -15.00 27.35 25.55
CA SER A 136 -13.84 27.80 26.32
C SER A 136 -12.80 26.72 26.60
N THR A 137 -13.18 25.44 26.54
CA THR A 137 -12.33 24.34 26.98
C THR A 137 -11.65 23.67 25.79
N SER A 138 -10.34 23.90 25.60
CA SER A 138 -9.52 23.09 24.69
C SER A 138 -8.58 22.22 25.51
N LEU A 139 -8.97 20.97 25.75
CA LEU A 139 -8.13 19.97 26.42
C LEU A 139 -7.05 19.44 25.46
N SER A 140 -5.95 18.92 26.02
CA SER A 140 -5.00 18.13 25.24
C SER A 140 -5.69 16.89 24.65
N MET A 141 -5.12 16.26 23.62
CA MET A 141 -5.76 15.07 23.03
C MET A 141 -5.91 13.92 24.04
N VAL A 142 -4.91 13.73 24.90
CA VAL A 142 -4.92 12.67 25.92
C VAL A 142 -6.00 12.94 26.97
N ASP A 143 -6.13 14.20 27.42
CA ASP A 143 -7.13 14.58 28.42
C ASP A 143 -8.56 14.54 27.86
N GLU A 144 -8.75 14.89 26.58
CA GLU A 144 -10.06 14.80 25.93
C GLU A 144 -10.51 13.33 25.77
N VAL A 145 -9.60 12.42 25.42
CA VAL A 145 -9.90 10.98 25.39
C VAL A 145 -10.23 10.47 26.77
N ALA A 146 -9.46 10.85 27.79
CA ALA A 146 -9.74 10.48 29.17
C ALA A 146 -11.10 11.00 29.64
N TYR A 147 -11.47 12.21 29.23
CA TYR A 147 -12.80 12.78 29.49
C TYR A 147 -13.90 11.94 28.85
N TRP A 148 -13.79 11.59 27.57
CA TRP A 148 -14.78 10.73 26.90
C TRP A 148 -14.91 9.36 27.58
N GLN A 149 -13.78 8.74 27.93
CA GLN A 149 -13.75 7.46 28.63
C GLN A 149 -14.34 7.53 30.04
N ALA A 150 -14.19 8.66 30.74
CA ALA A 150 -14.82 8.89 32.04
C ALA A 150 -16.36 8.91 31.95
N HIS A 151 -16.91 9.26 30.78
CA HIS A 151 -18.34 9.18 30.47
C HIS A 151 -18.71 7.85 29.76
N HIS A 152 -17.88 6.81 29.87
CA HIS A 152 -18.10 5.48 29.29
C HIS A 152 -18.19 5.42 27.75
N ILE A 153 -17.66 6.44 27.07
CA ILE A 153 -17.58 6.46 25.60
C ILE A 153 -16.33 5.69 25.18
N THR A 154 -16.52 4.59 24.45
CA THR A 154 -15.42 3.68 24.05
C THR A 154 -15.23 3.60 22.54
N ARG A 155 -16.24 3.96 21.75
CA ARG A 155 -16.21 3.88 20.28
C ARG A 155 -16.86 5.10 19.64
N PHE A 156 -16.58 5.33 18.37
CA PHE A 156 -17.25 6.35 17.58
C PHE A 156 -17.63 5.77 16.20
N ALA A 157 -18.90 5.43 16.03
CA ALA A 157 -19.41 4.78 14.82
C ALA A 157 -20.53 5.62 14.20
N THR A 158 -20.33 6.02 12.95
CA THR A 158 -21.30 6.77 12.15
C THR A 158 -22.29 5.85 11.45
N GLN A 159 -23.36 6.42 10.91
CA GLN A 159 -24.36 5.70 10.14
C GLN A 159 -23.91 5.49 8.70
N TRP A 160 -24.42 4.42 8.08
CA TRP A 160 -24.31 4.26 6.64
C TRP A 160 -25.09 5.37 5.92
N GLN A 161 -24.58 5.78 4.77
CA GLN A 161 -25.17 6.81 3.94
C GLN A 161 -24.68 6.69 2.50
N ASN A 162 -25.41 7.29 1.56
CA ASN A 162 -25.07 7.31 0.13
C ASN A 162 -25.12 8.71 -0.52
N TYR A 163 -25.15 9.77 0.28
CA TYR A 163 -25.09 11.17 -0.17
C TYR A 163 -23.67 11.75 -0.21
N LYS A 164 -22.67 10.98 0.24
CA LYS A 164 -21.23 11.31 0.19
C LYS A 164 -20.45 10.14 -0.37
N LEU A 165 -19.55 10.45 -1.29
CA LEU A 165 -18.43 9.60 -1.65
C LEU A 165 -17.33 9.84 -0.62
N LEU A 166 -16.96 8.81 0.12
CA LEU A 166 -15.91 8.88 1.11
C LEU A 166 -14.55 8.76 0.44
N GLY A 167 -13.60 9.57 0.92
CA GLY A 167 -12.23 9.59 0.45
C GLY A 167 -11.33 8.65 1.24
N VAL A 168 -10.34 8.10 0.56
CA VAL A 168 -9.26 7.33 1.17
C VAL A 168 -8.00 7.47 0.33
N THR A 169 -6.87 7.75 0.98
CA THR A 169 -5.55 7.64 0.37
C THR A 169 -4.75 6.61 1.14
N GLU A 170 -4.49 5.47 0.52
CA GLU A 170 -3.73 4.37 1.12
C GLU A 170 -2.47 4.08 0.31
N THR A 171 -1.31 4.13 0.99
CA THR A 171 0.00 3.88 0.39
C THR A 171 0.73 2.73 1.08
N PHE A 172 1.65 2.08 0.38
CA PHE A 172 2.68 1.24 1.00
C PHE A 172 4.05 1.85 0.73
N VAL A 173 5.01 1.54 1.58
CA VAL A 173 6.33 2.14 1.52
C VAL A 173 7.36 1.14 1.05
N VAL A 174 8.14 1.48 0.02
CA VAL A 174 9.32 0.70 -0.39
C VAL A 174 10.57 1.35 0.19
N ALA A 175 11.35 0.58 0.96
CA ALA A 175 12.60 1.05 1.55
C ALA A 175 13.81 0.45 0.83
N ASN A 176 14.79 1.30 0.54
CA ASN A 176 16.06 0.91 -0.08
C ASN A 176 17.19 0.74 0.95
N ALA A 177 18.36 0.29 0.48
CA ALA A 177 19.53 0.05 1.33
C ALA A 177 20.12 1.32 1.99
N MET A 178 19.72 2.52 1.53
CA MET A 178 20.12 3.79 2.14
C MET A 178 19.20 4.21 3.30
N GLY A 179 18.16 3.43 3.59
CA GLY A 179 17.16 3.76 4.61
C GLY A 179 16.11 4.77 4.15
N THR A 180 16.15 5.19 2.88
CA THR A 180 15.12 6.08 2.31
C THR A 180 13.89 5.29 1.90
N SER A 181 12.73 5.89 2.16
CA SER A 181 11.40 5.30 1.97
C SER A 181 10.63 6.03 0.88
N PHE A 182 10.04 5.30 -0.05
CA PHE A 182 9.23 5.84 -1.13
C PHE A 182 7.79 5.34 -1.00
N PRO A 183 6.81 6.22 -0.77
CA PRO A 183 5.40 5.83 -0.73
C PRO A 183 4.89 5.56 -2.15
N ILE A 184 4.20 4.45 -2.33
CA ILE A 184 3.52 4.05 -3.56
C ILE A 184 2.04 3.87 -3.24
N THR A 185 1.19 4.45 -4.08
CA THR A 185 -0.27 4.47 -3.87
C THR A 185 -0.87 3.11 -4.18
N LEU A 186 -1.62 2.54 -3.23
CA LEU A 186 -2.44 1.35 -3.43
C LEU A 186 -3.87 1.70 -3.80
N LYS A 187 -4.45 2.66 -3.07
CA LYS A 187 -5.86 3.03 -3.24
C LYS A 187 -5.98 4.52 -3.08
N ARG A 188 -6.79 5.12 -3.96
CA ARG A 188 -7.12 6.53 -3.87
C ARG A 188 -8.56 6.74 -4.27
N THR A 189 -9.33 7.38 -3.42
CA THR A 189 -10.68 7.86 -3.74
C THR A 189 -10.79 9.26 -3.15
N ASP A 190 -11.30 10.20 -3.92
CA ASP A 190 -11.46 11.58 -3.45
C ASP A 190 -12.86 11.74 -2.82
N SER A 191 -12.92 12.41 -1.66
CA SER A 191 -14.17 12.65 -0.95
C SER A 191 -15.01 13.73 -1.62
N SER A 192 -16.32 13.52 -1.78
CA SER A 192 -17.24 14.53 -2.33
C SER A 192 -18.69 14.33 -1.89
N PHE A 193 -19.49 15.39 -1.95
CA PHE A 193 -20.94 15.32 -1.73
C PHE A 193 -21.69 15.07 -3.04
N HIS A 194 -22.76 14.29 -2.99
CA HIS A 194 -23.68 14.07 -4.09
C HIS A 194 -25.14 14.05 -3.60
N LEU A 195 -25.58 15.20 -3.08
CA LEU A 195 -26.88 15.37 -2.41
C LEU A 195 -28.08 15.10 -3.34
N SER A 196 -27.93 15.27 -4.66
CA SER A 196 -29.00 15.09 -5.64
C SER A 196 -29.43 13.62 -5.82
N ALA A 197 -28.58 12.66 -5.50
CA ALA A 197 -28.93 11.23 -5.48
C ALA A 197 -28.88 10.64 -4.07
N ALA A 198 -29.23 11.41 -3.05
CA ALA A 198 -29.22 10.95 -1.67
C ALA A 198 -30.46 10.11 -1.32
N THR A 199 -30.55 8.85 -1.75
CA THR A 199 -31.73 8.02 -1.40
C THR A 199 -31.79 7.65 0.08
N SER A 200 -30.65 7.57 0.78
CA SER A 200 -30.56 7.34 2.22
C SER A 200 -31.23 8.45 3.07
N PHE A 201 -31.45 9.65 2.51
CA PHE A 201 -32.16 10.72 3.21
C PHE A 201 -33.60 10.36 3.59
N LYS A 202 -34.23 9.40 2.92
CA LYS A 202 -35.54 8.89 3.34
C LYS A 202 -35.45 8.23 4.73
N MET A 203 -34.38 7.47 4.99
CA MET A 203 -34.17 6.81 6.28
C MET A 203 -33.83 7.81 7.37
N TYR A 204 -32.86 8.70 7.10
CA TYR A 204 -32.48 9.83 7.93
C TYR A 204 -31.68 10.85 7.11
N TRP A 205 -32.07 12.13 7.13
CA TRP A 205 -31.50 13.16 6.24
C TRP A 205 -30.34 13.97 6.82
N SER A 206 -29.68 13.53 7.89
CA SER A 206 -28.59 14.25 8.59
C SER A 206 -28.99 15.52 9.35
N PHE A 207 -28.20 15.84 10.37
CA PHE A 207 -28.41 17.00 11.24
C PHE A 207 -28.28 18.34 10.49
N ALA A 208 -27.44 18.40 9.46
CA ALA A 208 -27.34 19.58 8.60
C ALA A 208 -28.70 19.98 8.01
N ASN A 209 -29.51 19.02 7.54
CA ASN A 209 -30.83 19.31 7.02
C ASN A 209 -31.80 19.75 8.12
N ASP A 210 -31.71 19.19 9.33
CA ASP A 210 -32.52 19.66 10.46
C ASP A 210 -32.21 21.13 10.80
N LEU A 211 -30.93 21.52 10.83
CA LEU A 211 -30.50 22.90 11.05
C LEU A 211 -30.97 23.85 9.93
N LEU A 212 -30.87 23.42 8.67
CA LEU A 212 -31.36 24.20 7.54
C LEU A 212 -32.88 24.42 7.62
N GLN A 213 -33.64 23.39 7.96
CA GLN A 213 -35.09 23.51 8.11
C GLN A 213 -35.43 24.45 9.28
N VAL A 214 -34.81 24.28 10.45
CA VAL A 214 -35.08 25.15 11.62
C VAL A 214 -34.75 26.63 11.34
N GLY A 215 -33.69 26.91 10.57
CA GLY A 215 -33.27 28.27 10.24
C GLY A 215 -34.03 28.91 9.06
N THR A 216 -34.70 28.13 8.22
CA THR A 216 -35.38 28.65 7.02
C THR A 216 -36.80 29.09 7.34
N ASN A 217 -37.08 30.39 7.17
CA ASN A 217 -38.43 30.93 7.36
C ASN A 217 -39.45 30.26 6.43
N GLY A 218 -40.56 29.78 6.99
CA GLY A 218 -41.63 29.13 6.24
C GLY A 218 -41.45 27.63 6.02
N SER A 219 -40.36 27.03 6.53
CA SER A 219 -40.24 25.58 6.62
C SER A 219 -41.21 25.01 7.67
N SER A 220 -41.41 23.69 7.64
CA SER A 220 -42.22 22.99 8.65
C SER A 220 -41.60 22.99 10.06
N LEU A 221 -40.29 23.21 10.16
CA LEU A 221 -39.53 23.19 11.43
C LEU A 221 -39.05 24.59 11.87
N SER A 222 -39.46 25.64 11.17
CA SER A 222 -38.99 27.01 11.39
C SER A 222 -39.16 27.44 12.85
N GLY A 223 -38.06 27.81 13.52
CA GLY A 223 -38.08 28.28 14.91
C GLY A 223 -38.34 27.21 15.98
N MET A 224 -38.37 25.92 15.60
CA MET A 224 -38.57 24.81 16.53
C MET A 224 -37.25 24.35 17.16
N SER A 225 -37.33 23.70 18.32
CA SER A 225 -36.18 23.09 18.98
C SER A 225 -36.15 21.57 18.75
N LEU A 226 -34.96 21.00 18.67
CA LEU A 226 -34.70 19.57 18.53
C LEU A 226 -34.48 18.87 19.88
N VAL A 227 -34.55 19.61 21.00
CA VAL A 227 -34.39 19.06 22.36
C VAL A 227 -35.76 18.73 22.94
N GLN A 228 -35.98 17.47 23.32
CA GLN A 228 -37.30 16.96 23.72
C GLN A 228 -37.94 17.69 24.91
N GLN A 229 -37.13 18.16 25.88
CA GLN A 229 -37.67 18.77 27.11
C GLN A 229 -38.05 20.26 26.93
N THR A 230 -37.99 20.79 25.72
CA THR A 230 -38.31 22.20 25.42
C THR A 230 -39.79 22.37 25.06
N ARG A 231 -40.33 23.58 25.28
CA ARG A 231 -41.75 23.87 24.98
C ARG A 231 -42.06 23.85 23.48
N ASN A 232 -41.07 24.16 22.64
CA ASN A 232 -41.19 24.25 21.19
C ASN A 232 -40.54 23.04 20.48
N TYR A 233 -40.57 21.86 21.10
CA TYR A 233 -39.99 20.66 20.51
C TYR A 233 -40.69 20.27 19.19
N ALA A 234 -39.89 20.13 18.15
CA ALA A 234 -40.32 19.96 16.75
C ALA A 234 -41.27 18.79 16.50
N TYR A 235 -41.06 17.66 17.19
CA TYR A 235 -41.76 16.40 16.91
C TYR A 235 -42.80 16.02 17.97
N THR A 236 -43.32 17.01 18.71
CA THR A 236 -44.38 16.77 19.71
C THR A 236 -45.69 16.33 19.04
N ASN A 237 -46.08 17.02 17.96
CA ASN A 237 -47.33 16.80 17.22
C ASN A 237 -47.10 16.40 15.74
N SER A 238 -45.85 16.18 15.36
CA SER A 238 -45.45 15.86 13.98
C SER A 238 -44.30 14.87 13.99
N THR A 239 -44.03 14.24 12.86
CA THR A 239 -42.89 13.32 12.67
C THR A 239 -41.93 13.90 11.66
N LEU A 240 -40.69 13.41 11.67
CA LEU A 240 -39.73 13.79 10.63
C LEU A 240 -40.24 13.40 9.23
N GLN A 241 -40.90 12.25 9.09
CA GLN A 241 -41.58 11.84 7.86
C GLN A 241 -42.55 12.92 7.35
N ASN A 242 -43.37 13.51 8.22
CA ASN A 242 -44.31 14.58 7.82
C ASN A 242 -43.57 15.84 7.38
N ALA A 243 -42.48 16.21 8.06
CA ALA A 243 -41.64 17.33 7.66
C ALA A 243 -40.97 17.10 6.29
N MET A 244 -40.50 15.87 6.03
CA MET A 244 -39.95 15.46 4.73
C MET A 244 -40.99 15.53 3.60
N MET A 245 -42.21 15.06 3.86
CA MET A 245 -43.32 15.13 2.90
C MET A 245 -43.76 16.56 2.61
N ALA A 246 -43.78 17.44 3.62
CA ALA A 246 -44.13 18.84 3.44
C ALA A 246 -43.14 19.59 2.53
N GLY A 247 -41.86 19.23 2.58
CA GLY A 247 -40.85 19.78 1.68
C GLY A 247 -40.88 19.20 0.26
N GLY A 248 -41.47 18.02 0.06
CA GLY A 248 -41.66 17.36 -1.24
C GLY A 248 -40.40 16.86 -1.95
N ALA A 249 -39.20 17.27 -1.51
CA ALA A 249 -37.94 16.95 -2.19
C ALA A 249 -37.38 15.55 -1.86
N VAL A 250 -37.54 15.08 -0.62
CA VAL A 250 -37.00 13.78 -0.16
C VAL A 250 -38.06 12.67 -0.20
N LEU A 251 -39.27 13.01 0.24
CA LEU A 251 -40.42 12.10 0.24
C LEU A 251 -41.61 12.81 -0.41
N ALA A 252 -42.21 12.17 -1.41
CA ALA A 252 -43.36 12.72 -2.13
C ALA A 252 -44.69 12.29 -1.47
N SER A 253 -45.72 13.11 -1.62
CA SER A 253 -47.11 12.79 -1.25
C SER A 253 -47.99 12.81 -2.52
N PRO A 254 -48.79 11.75 -2.79
CA PRO A 254 -48.91 10.50 -2.04
C PRO A 254 -47.62 9.66 -2.09
N MET A 255 -47.40 8.87 -1.04
CA MET A 255 -46.22 8.02 -0.92
C MET A 255 -46.30 6.84 -1.89
N ASP A 256 -45.17 6.50 -2.51
CA ASP A 256 -45.05 5.32 -3.38
C ASP A 256 -45.43 4.03 -2.61
N PRO A 257 -46.13 3.06 -3.23
CA PRO A 257 -46.56 1.84 -2.54
C PRO A 257 -45.41 1.05 -1.90
N ALA A 258 -44.21 1.00 -2.50
CA ALA A 258 -43.06 0.32 -1.90
C ALA A 258 -42.59 1.04 -0.63
N LEU A 259 -42.48 2.37 -0.69
CA LEU A 259 -42.10 3.19 0.46
C LEU A 259 -43.16 3.13 1.58
N TYR A 260 -44.44 3.03 1.22
CA TYR A 260 -45.51 2.81 2.18
C TYR A 260 -45.38 1.45 2.88
N LEU A 261 -45.19 0.36 2.13
CA LEU A 261 -44.96 -0.99 2.68
C LEU A 261 -43.75 -1.02 3.62
N LEU A 262 -42.69 -0.31 3.24
CA LEU A 262 -41.52 -0.18 4.09
C LEU A 262 -41.83 0.58 5.38
N SER A 263 -42.57 1.69 5.30
CA SER A 263 -42.92 2.51 6.46
C SER A 263 -43.77 1.75 7.50
N ILE A 264 -44.63 0.83 7.07
CA ILE A 264 -45.41 -0.03 7.98
C ILE A 264 -44.61 -1.25 8.48
N THR A 265 -43.49 -1.58 7.84
CA THR A 265 -42.62 -2.70 8.22
C THR A 265 -41.52 -2.28 9.19
N LEU A 266 -40.79 -1.20 8.87
CA LEU A 266 -39.70 -0.67 9.71
C LEU A 266 -40.18 0.41 10.68
N GLY A 267 -41.26 1.12 10.35
CA GLY A 267 -41.68 2.33 11.06
C GLY A 267 -41.50 3.60 10.22
N PRO A 268 -41.87 4.77 10.77
CA PRO A 268 -41.86 6.01 10.01
C PRO A 268 -40.45 6.40 9.54
N PHE A 269 -40.40 7.06 8.39
CA PHE A 269 -39.15 7.60 7.83
C PHE A 269 -38.56 8.72 8.71
N GLY A 270 -37.25 8.90 8.64
CA GLY A 270 -36.50 9.86 9.45
C GLY A 270 -36.02 9.35 10.81
N VAL A 271 -36.48 8.19 11.26
CA VAL A 271 -36.03 7.54 12.52
C VAL A 271 -35.40 6.16 12.29
N VAL A 272 -35.08 5.81 11.04
CA VAL A 272 -34.45 4.54 10.69
C VAL A 272 -32.94 4.70 10.77
N ASP A 273 -32.32 4.04 11.76
CA ASP A 273 -30.87 4.04 11.90
C ASP A 273 -30.26 3.04 10.91
N MET A 274 -29.28 3.50 10.13
CA MET A 274 -28.58 2.67 9.13
C MET A 274 -27.21 2.27 9.68
N LYS A 275 -27.04 1.01 10.09
CA LYS A 275 -25.81 0.51 10.71
C LYS A 275 -25.08 -0.43 9.77
N ARG A 276 -23.80 -0.13 9.49
CA ARG A 276 -22.95 -1.04 8.71
C ARG A 276 -22.72 -2.32 9.51
N VAL A 277 -22.78 -3.45 8.84
CA VAL A 277 -22.42 -4.75 9.41
C VAL A 277 -21.05 -5.09 8.87
N ALA A 278 -20.09 -5.31 9.77
CA ALA A 278 -18.77 -5.79 9.39
C ALA A 278 -18.85 -7.24 8.90
N VAL A 279 -17.95 -7.61 7.99
CA VAL A 279 -17.82 -9.01 7.58
C VAL A 279 -17.43 -9.83 8.82
N PRO A 280 -18.13 -10.93 9.14
CA PRO A 280 -17.80 -11.75 10.30
C PRO A 280 -16.40 -12.34 10.18
N ASP A 281 -15.66 -12.39 11.29
CA ASP A 281 -14.28 -12.92 11.31
C ASP A 281 -14.22 -14.35 10.77
N GLY A 282 -15.19 -15.20 11.14
CA GLY A 282 -15.28 -16.57 10.61
C GLY A 282 -15.41 -16.65 9.08
N LEU A 283 -16.14 -15.70 8.46
CA LEU A 283 -16.26 -15.63 7.00
C LEU A 283 -14.96 -15.13 6.35
N LEU A 284 -14.29 -14.15 6.96
CA LEU A 284 -12.97 -13.68 6.52
C LEU A 284 -11.92 -14.80 6.59
N ASP A 285 -11.91 -15.56 7.68
CA ASP A 285 -10.98 -16.66 7.90
C ASP A 285 -11.25 -17.82 6.94
N LEU A 286 -12.52 -18.18 6.72
CA LEU A 286 -12.90 -19.19 5.73
C LEU A 286 -12.45 -18.77 4.32
N TYR A 287 -12.78 -17.56 3.88
CA TYR A 287 -12.38 -17.06 2.56
C TYR A 287 -10.86 -17.04 2.40
N ARG A 288 -10.14 -16.54 3.41
CA ARG A 288 -8.67 -16.50 3.42
C ARG A 288 -8.07 -17.90 3.33
N ALA A 289 -8.56 -18.85 4.13
CA ALA A 289 -8.06 -20.21 4.17
C ALA A 289 -8.31 -20.93 2.84
N MET A 290 -9.50 -20.83 2.27
CA MET A 290 -9.84 -21.43 0.98
C MET A 290 -9.05 -20.81 -0.17
N SER A 291 -8.93 -19.48 -0.21
CA SER A 291 -8.19 -18.77 -1.26
C SER A 291 -6.70 -19.13 -1.24
N GLN A 292 -6.09 -19.16 -0.05
CA GLN A 292 -4.70 -19.57 0.13
C GLN A 292 -4.50 -21.04 -0.27
N PHE A 293 -5.35 -21.94 0.23
CA PHE A 293 -5.31 -23.36 -0.08
C PHE A 293 -5.41 -23.62 -1.58
N LEU A 294 -6.40 -22.99 -2.26
CA LEU A 294 -6.63 -23.17 -3.68
C LEU A 294 -5.44 -22.66 -4.50
N LYS A 295 -4.89 -21.48 -4.19
CA LYS A 295 -3.70 -20.94 -4.87
C LYS A 295 -2.49 -21.85 -4.68
N THR A 296 -2.23 -22.34 -3.47
CA THR A 296 -1.15 -23.29 -3.21
C THR A 296 -1.36 -24.58 -4.00
N LYS A 297 -2.55 -25.17 -3.98
CA LYS A 297 -2.85 -26.42 -4.70
C LYS A 297 -2.70 -26.25 -6.20
N LEU A 298 -3.25 -25.19 -6.78
CA LEU A 298 -3.14 -24.89 -8.22
C LEU A 298 -1.70 -24.54 -8.62
N SER A 299 -0.87 -24.06 -7.71
CA SER A 299 0.57 -23.83 -7.95
C SER A 299 1.46 -25.07 -7.77
N SER A 300 0.91 -26.22 -7.38
CA SER A 300 1.72 -27.39 -7.01
C SER A 300 2.14 -28.27 -8.20
N SER A 301 1.41 -28.22 -9.33
CA SER A 301 1.65 -29.10 -10.47
C SER A 301 1.19 -28.49 -11.79
N ALA A 302 1.99 -28.70 -12.85
CA ALA A 302 1.64 -28.29 -14.22
C ALA A 302 0.37 -28.97 -14.74
N ALA A 303 0.13 -30.24 -14.38
CA ALA A 303 -1.05 -30.98 -14.82
C ALA A 303 -2.34 -30.39 -14.23
N ILE A 304 -2.30 -29.99 -12.95
CA ILE A 304 -3.44 -29.34 -12.28
C ILE A 304 -3.75 -28.00 -12.96
N GLN A 305 -2.73 -27.18 -13.25
CA GLN A 305 -2.94 -25.90 -13.94
C GLN A 305 -3.52 -26.08 -15.33
N GLN A 306 -3.02 -27.04 -16.10
CA GLN A 306 -3.49 -27.29 -17.46
C GLN A 306 -4.95 -27.75 -17.47
N ALA A 307 -5.34 -28.62 -16.54
CA ALA A 307 -6.74 -29.03 -16.38
C ALA A 307 -7.63 -27.85 -15.93
N TYR A 308 -7.17 -27.03 -14.99
CA TYR A 308 -7.89 -25.84 -14.53
C TYR A 308 -8.10 -24.82 -15.66
N TRP A 309 -7.09 -24.56 -16.49
CA TRP A 309 -7.18 -23.65 -17.63
C TRP A 309 -8.32 -24.01 -18.59
N SER A 310 -8.59 -25.31 -18.79
CA SER A 310 -9.67 -25.75 -19.69
C SER A 310 -11.08 -25.38 -19.21
N MET A 311 -11.24 -25.10 -17.91
CA MET A 311 -12.51 -24.71 -17.30
C MET A 311 -12.48 -23.29 -16.71
N TYR A 312 -11.39 -22.53 -16.91
CA TYR A 312 -11.26 -21.19 -16.33
C TYR A 312 -12.06 -20.17 -17.12
N ALA A 313 -13.15 -19.68 -16.54
CA ALA A 313 -14.07 -18.74 -17.15
C ALA A 313 -14.59 -17.74 -16.12
N LEU A 314 -15.13 -16.63 -16.64
CA LEU A 314 -15.98 -15.70 -15.92
C LEU A 314 -17.43 -16.03 -16.27
N TYR A 315 -18.26 -16.27 -15.25
CA TYR A 315 -19.68 -16.57 -15.44
C TYR A 315 -20.52 -15.31 -15.19
N TYR A 316 -21.73 -15.28 -15.75
CA TYR A 316 -22.74 -14.28 -15.45
C TYR A 316 -24.02 -15.00 -15.06
N LEU A 317 -24.48 -14.81 -13.83
CA LEU A 317 -25.58 -15.55 -13.23
C LEU A 317 -26.63 -14.58 -12.68
N THR A 318 -27.89 -14.98 -12.75
CA THR A 318 -29.03 -14.22 -12.22
C THR A 318 -29.93 -15.11 -11.37
N PRO A 319 -29.40 -15.70 -10.28
CA PRO A 319 -30.12 -16.71 -9.51
C PRO A 319 -31.15 -16.06 -8.57
N HIS A 320 -32.13 -16.84 -8.13
CA HIS A 320 -33.06 -16.47 -7.06
C HIS A 320 -33.44 -17.65 -6.15
N PRO A 321 -33.84 -17.40 -4.89
CA PRO A 321 -34.40 -18.42 -4.00
C PRO A 321 -35.67 -19.10 -4.57
N GLN A 322 -36.03 -20.25 -4.01
CA GLN A 322 -37.24 -21.00 -4.35
C GLN A 322 -38.52 -20.30 -3.93
N ALA A 323 -38.52 -19.60 -2.80
CA ALA A 323 -39.64 -18.76 -2.36
C ALA A 323 -40.05 -17.71 -3.39
N TRP A 324 -39.15 -17.39 -4.31
CA TRP A 324 -39.32 -16.40 -5.38
C TRP A 324 -39.80 -17.01 -6.71
N ASP A 325 -40.01 -18.33 -6.74
CA ASP A 325 -40.55 -19.02 -7.90
C ASP A 325 -41.93 -18.45 -8.25
N ARG A 326 -42.09 -18.01 -9.52
CA ARG A 326 -43.33 -17.45 -10.09
C ARG A 326 -43.75 -16.08 -9.55
N MET A 327 -42.92 -15.39 -8.77
CA MET A 327 -43.17 -14.00 -8.37
C MET A 327 -42.88 -13.03 -9.51
N LYS A 328 -43.63 -11.92 -9.54
CA LYS A 328 -43.33 -10.76 -10.39
C LYS A 328 -42.76 -9.66 -9.50
N PHE A 329 -41.47 -9.39 -9.64
CA PHE A 329 -40.78 -8.36 -8.86
C PHE A 329 -40.99 -6.98 -9.46
N TYR A 330 -41.11 -5.99 -8.59
CA TYR A 330 -41.30 -4.58 -8.92
C TYR A 330 -40.22 -3.68 -8.31
N GLY A 331 -39.26 -4.21 -7.55
CA GLY A 331 -38.15 -3.42 -7.02
C GLY A 331 -37.36 -4.16 -5.95
N GLY A 332 -36.11 -3.78 -5.75
CA GLY A 332 -35.20 -4.42 -4.78
C GLY A 332 -34.45 -3.45 -3.86
N ASP A 333 -34.37 -2.16 -4.22
CA ASP A 333 -33.71 -1.14 -3.41
C ASP A 333 -34.67 -0.64 -2.32
N ILE A 334 -34.30 -0.89 -1.05
CA ILE A 334 -35.05 -0.48 0.13
C ILE A 334 -35.22 1.05 0.23
N ASN A 335 -34.33 1.84 -0.37
CA ASN A 335 -34.41 3.30 -0.35
C ASN A 335 -35.24 3.89 -1.51
N CYS A 336 -35.82 3.04 -2.36
CA CYS A 336 -36.50 3.43 -3.58
C CYS A 336 -37.97 3.00 -3.63
N GLY A 337 -38.72 3.67 -4.51
CA GLY A 337 -40.09 3.28 -4.84
C GLY A 337 -40.15 2.10 -5.81
N LEU A 338 -41.35 1.76 -6.25
CA LEU A 338 -41.57 0.74 -7.28
C LEU A 338 -40.89 1.13 -8.61
N ASN A 339 -40.44 0.11 -9.34
CA ASN A 339 -39.91 0.23 -10.68
C ASN A 339 -41.03 0.62 -11.66
N PHE A 340 -40.94 1.82 -12.21
CA PHE A 340 -41.87 2.31 -13.24
C PHE A 340 -41.84 1.48 -14.53
N GLY A 341 -40.77 0.73 -14.76
CA GLY A 341 -40.60 -0.12 -15.93
C GLY A 341 -41.39 -1.43 -15.95
N GLY A 342 -42.28 -1.63 -14.97
CA GLY A 342 -43.05 -2.85 -14.81
C GLY A 342 -42.28 -3.97 -14.12
N TYR A 343 -42.81 -5.19 -14.22
CA TYR A 343 -42.29 -6.33 -13.47
C TYR A 343 -41.22 -7.13 -14.20
N TRP A 344 -40.39 -7.81 -13.42
CA TRP A 344 -39.45 -8.83 -13.90
C TRP A 344 -39.57 -10.11 -13.10
N ARG A 345 -39.13 -11.23 -13.69
CA ARG A 345 -39.04 -12.55 -13.02
C ARG A 345 -37.66 -12.82 -12.43
N VAL A 346 -36.75 -11.87 -12.59
CA VAL A 346 -35.40 -11.89 -12.03
C VAL A 346 -35.33 -10.78 -10.98
N PRO A 347 -34.62 -10.98 -9.85
CA PRO A 347 -34.50 -9.96 -8.82
C PRO A 347 -33.98 -8.63 -9.36
N PHE A 348 -34.56 -7.53 -8.89
CA PHE A 348 -34.00 -6.20 -9.08
C PHE A 348 -32.77 -6.01 -8.19
N GLN A 349 -31.90 -5.07 -8.59
CA GLN A 349 -30.78 -4.67 -7.75
C GLN A 349 -31.24 -4.27 -6.34
N PHE A 350 -30.43 -4.59 -5.35
CA PHE A 350 -30.62 -4.13 -3.97
C PHE A 350 -30.17 -2.68 -3.80
N PHE A 351 -30.03 -2.22 -2.55
CA PHE A 351 -29.71 -0.81 -2.29
C PHE A 351 -28.33 -0.39 -2.83
N SER A 352 -28.27 0.81 -3.39
CA SER A 352 -27.06 1.31 -4.03
C SER A 352 -26.30 2.33 -3.18
N ARG A 353 -24.97 2.19 -3.15
CA ARG A 353 -24.04 3.20 -2.62
C ARG A 353 -24.06 4.51 -3.41
N ASN A 354 -24.40 4.45 -4.70
CA ASN A 354 -24.45 5.67 -5.54
C ASN A 354 -25.78 6.42 -5.37
N GLY A 355 -26.74 5.83 -4.65
CA GLY A 355 -28.01 6.46 -4.27
C GLY A 355 -28.95 6.79 -5.43
N ILE A 356 -28.80 6.14 -6.58
CA ILE A 356 -29.71 6.32 -7.72
C ILE A 356 -30.75 5.19 -7.72
N CYS A 357 -32.04 5.57 -7.66
CA CYS A 357 -33.16 4.65 -7.92
C CYS A 357 -33.26 4.34 -9.42
N ALA A 358 -32.32 3.53 -9.92
CA ALA A 358 -32.28 3.19 -11.32
C ALA A 358 -33.43 2.25 -11.71
N ILE A 359 -33.94 2.45 -12.92
CA ILE A 359 -35.06 1.70 -13.50
C ILE A 359 -34.47 0.60 -14.38
N TYR A 360 -35.09 -0.58 -14.42
CA TYR A 360 -34.67 -1.74 -15.22
C TYR A 360 -33.32 -2.40 -14.83
N LEU A 361 -32.76 -2.07 -13.66
CA LEU A 361 -31.53 -2.70 -13.19
C LEU A 361 -31.83 -3.96 -12.37
N ARG A 362 -31.24 -5.07 -12.80
CA ARG A 362 -31.38 -6.40 -12.18
C ARG A 362 -30.13 -6.73 -11.38
N ASP A 363 -30.32 -7.53 -10.35
CA ASP A 363 -29.19 -8.11 -9.64
C ASP A 363 -28.54 -9.22 -10.48
N TYR A 364 -27.23 -9.35 -10.35
CA TYR A 364 -26.46 -10.39 -11.02
C TYR A 364 -25.21 -10.72 -10.20
N LEU A 365 -24.64 -11.89 -10.49
CA LEU A 365 -23.35 -12.34 -9.97
C LEU A 365 -22.40 -12.58 -11.14
N SER A 366 -21.13 -12.24 -10.94
CA SER A 366 -20.08 -12.48 -11.93
C SER A 366 -18.88 -13.28 -11.38
N PRO A 367 -19.09 -14.55 -10.93
CA PRO A 367 -18.02 -15.33 -10.32
C PRO A 367 -17.07 -15.89 -11.37
N TYR A 368 -15.78 -15.95 -11.02
CA TYR A 368 -14.78 -16.76 -11.71
C TYR A 368 -14.83 -18.22 -11.26
N THR A 369 -14.23 -19.13 -12.02
CA THR A 369 -14.16 -20.58 -11.69
C THR A 369 -13.61 -20.88 -10.29
N HIS A 370 -12.67 -20.09 -9.76
CA HIS A 370 -12.17 -20.30 -8.39
C HIS A 370 -13.24 -20.04 -7.33
N HIS A 371 -14.14 -19.07 -7.54
CA HIS A 371 -15.30 -18.88 -6.65
C HIS A 371 -16.28 -20.04 -6.75
N VAL A 372 -16.47 -20.62 -7.94
CA VAL A 372 -17.30 -21.83 -8.11
C VAL A 372 -16.73 -23.00 -7.31
N LEU A 373 -15.41 -23.24 -7.39
CA LEU A 373 -14.73 -24.25 -6.56
C LEU A 373 -14.95 -23.99 -5.07
N MET A 374 -14.75 -22.73 -4.64
CA MET A 374 -14.94 -22.35 -3.24
C MET A 374 -16.39 -22.54 -2.78
N SER A 375 -17.39 -22.19 -3.61
CA SER A 375 -18.79 -22.40 -3.25
C SER A 375 -19.17 -23.88 -3.17
N ILE A 376 -18.69 -24.72 -4.08
CA ILE A 376 -18.90 -26.18 -4.01
C ILE A 376 -18.33 -26.75 -2.72
N VAL A 377 -17.11 -26.35 -2.36
CA VAL A 377 -16.46 -26.82 -1.13
C VAL A 377 -17.21 -26.32 0.10
N ALA A 378 -17.59 -25.04 0.14
CA ALA A 378 -18.30 -24.46 1.28
C ALA A 378 -19.74 -24.97 1.44
N THR A 379 -20.37 -25.45 0.36
CA THR A 379 -21.69 -26.12 0.40
C THR A 379 -21.57 -27.60 0.80
N GLY A 380 -20.36 -28.17 0.71
CA GLY A 380 -20.11 -29.59 0.93
C GLY A 380 -20.14 -30.37 -0.39
N SER A 381 -18.96 -30.64 -0.96
CA SER A 381 -18.82 -31.30 -2.26
C SER A 381 -19.47 -32.69 -2.34
N GLN A 382 -19.51 -33.42 -1.23
CA GLN A 382 -20.12 -34.75 -1.12
C GLN A 382 -21.66 -34.71 -1.14
N ALA A 383 -22.26 -33.55 -0.84
CA ALA A 383 -23.72 -33.39 -0.84
C ALA A 383 -24.30 -33.14 -2.25
N ILE A 384 -23.45 -32.77 -3.22
CA ILE A 384 -23.88 -32.36 -4.57
C ILE A 384 -23.89 -33.56 -5.53
N ASN A 385 -25.02 -34.26 -5.58
CA ASN A 385 -25.28 -35.32 -6.57
C ASN A 385 -25.88 -34.78 -7.88
N ALA A 386 -26.06 -35.62 -8.89
CA ALA A 386 -26.60 -35.21 -10.20
C ALA A 386 -28.01 -34.56 -10.11
N THR A 387 -28.85 -34.98 -9.17
CA THR A 387 -30.16 -34.36 -8.92
C THR A 387 -30.01 -32.99 -8.29
N THR A 388 -29.14 -32.84 -7.29
CA THR A 388 -28.82 -31.57 -6.65
C THR A 388 -28.24 -30.57 -7.66
N GLN A 389 -27.38 -31.01 -8.58
CA GLN A 389 -26.84 -30.15 -9.65
C GLN A 389 -27.94 -29.56 -10.53
N LEU A 390 -28.95 -30.36 -10.90
CA LEU A 390 -30.09 -29.89 -11.67
C LEU A 390 -30.97 -28.94 -10.87
N ASN A 391 -31.16 -29.19 -9.57
CA ASN A 391 -31.96 -28.33 -8.71
C ASN A 391 -31.29 -26.98 -8.45
N ILE A 392 -29.98 -26.96 -8.19
CA ILE A 392 -29.17 -25.73 -8.12
C ILE A 392 -29.28 -24.98 -9.45
N GLY A 393 -29.16 -25.68 -10.59
CA GLY A 393 -29.33 -25.07 -11.90
C GLY A 393 -30.69 -24.37 -12.09
N ARG A 394 -31.78 -24.93 -11.54
CA ARG A 394 -33.12 -24.33 -11.64
C ARG A 394 -33.29 -23.00 -10.91
N ARG A 395 -32.39 -22.65 -9.97
CA ARG A 395 -32.42 -21.35 -9.28
C ARG A 395 -32.03 -20.19 -10.20
N ASP A 396 -31.36 -20.47 -11.33
CA ASP A 396 -31.19 -19.53 -12.45
C ASP A 396 -31.80 -20.13 -13.73
N PRO A 397 -33.09 -19.87 -13.99
CA PRO A 397 -33.80 -20.47 -15.12
C PRO A 397 -33.16 -20.16 -16.49
N ASN A 398 -32.46 -19.02 -16.63
CA ASN A 398 -31.85 -18.62 -17.89
C ASN A 398 -30.57 -19.42 -18.20
N HIS A 399 -29.89 -19.91 -17.16
CA HIS A 399 -28.59 -20.58 -17.28
C HIS A 399 -28.58 -22.01 -16.72
N ALA A 400 -29.74 -22.59 -16.42
CA ALA A 400 -29.87 -23.86 -15.69
C ALA A 400 -29.03 -25.02 -16.25
N ALA A 401 -29.06 -25.23 -17.59
CA ALA A 401 -28.29 -26.28 -18.24
C ALA A 401 -26.77 -26.03 -18.17
N GLY A 402 -26.35 -24.76 -18.32
CA GLY A 402 -24.95 -24.36 -18.22
C GLY A 402 -24.40 -24.56 -16.80
N ILE A 403 -25.17 -24.18 -15.77
CA ILE A 403 -24.79 -24.34 -14.37
C ILE A 403 -24.62 -25.82 -14.03
N ALA A 404 -25.55 -26.69 -14.43
CA ALA A 404 -25.42 -28.13 -14.19
C ALA A 404 -24.17 -28.72 -14.88
N ALA A 405 -23.85 -28.29 -16.11
CA ALA A 405 -22.65 -28.72 -16.82
C ALA A 405 -21.35 -28.24 -16.14
N VAL A 406 -21.33 -26.99 -15.67
CA VAL A 406 -20.20 -26.42 -14.91
C VAL A 406 -20.00 -27.18 -13.62
N LEU A 407 -21.06 -27.40 -12.82
CA LEU A 407 -20.98 -28.17 -11.58
C LEU A 407 -20.43 -29.57 -11.81
N ASN A 408 -20.91 -30.28 -12.83
CA ASN A 408 -20.41 -31.61 -13.18
C ASN A 408 -18.91 -31.60 -13.54
N THR A 409 -18.49 -30.62 -14.35
CA THR A 409 -17.08 -30.47 -14.76
C THR A 409 -16.18 -30.15 -13.56
N THR A 410 -16.60 -29.19 -12.73
CA THR A 410 -15.85 -28.76 -11.55
C THR A 410 -15.78 -29.83 -10.47
N LEU A 411 -16.86 -30.60 -10.26
CA LEU A 411 -16.85 -31.76 -9.36
C LEU A 411 -15.92 -32.88 -9.86
N GLY A 412 -15.89 -33.11 -11.17
CA GLY A 412 -14.92 -34.02 -11.80
C GLY A 412 -13.47 -33.58 -11.51
N PHE A 413 -13.17 -32.31 -11.72
CA PHE A 413 -11.85 -31.74 -11.41
C PHE A 413 -11.48 -31.88 -9.92
N LEU A 414 -12.42 -31.60 -9.01
CA LEU A 414 -12.19 -31.77 -7.57
C LEU A 414 -11.88 -33.23 -7.23
N LYS A 415 -12.62 -34.18 -7.81
CA LYS A 415 -12.41 -35.62 -7.59
C LYS A 415 -11.04 -36.11 -8.09
N ASP A 416 -10.57 -35.57 -9.20
CA ASP A 416 -9.31 -36.01 -9.83
C ASP A 416 -8.07 -35.46 -9.14
N TYR A 417 -8.14 -34.24 -8.57
CA TYR A 417 -6.94 -33.52 -8.08
C TYR A 417 -6.93 -33.19 -6.58
N PHE A 418 -8.03 -33.40 -5.85
CA PHE A 418 -8.14 -33.08 -4.42
C PHE A 418 -8.51 -34.33 -3.61
N ALA A 419 -7.86 -34.51 -2.47
CA ALA A 419 -8.20 -35.57 -1.53
C ALA A 419 -9.48 -35.20 -0.75
N PRO A 420 -10.35 -36.16 -0.41
CA PRO A 420 -11.57 -35.88 0.36
C PRO A 420 -11.31 -35.16 1.69
N MET A 421 -10.22 -35.51 2.39
CA MET A 421 -9.82 -34.86 3.64
C MET A 421 -9.39 -33.39 3.43
N GLU A 422 -8.81 -33.07 2.27
CA GLU A 422 -8.45 -31.68 1.93
C GLU A 422 -9.70 -30.83 1.68
N LEU A 423 -10.80 -31.42 1.21
CA LEU A 423 -12.05 -30.69 0.99
C LEU A 423 -12.86 -30.56 2.28
N ALA A 424 -12.92 -31.62 3.09
CA ALA A 424 -13.69 -31.66 4.33
C ALA A 424 -13.14 -30.74 5.44
N GLN A 425 -11.90 -30.25 5.31
CA GLN A 425 -11.29 -29.36 6.32
C GLN A 425 -12.06 -28.04 6.51
N PHE A 426 -12.89 -27.63 5.55
CA PHE A 426 -13.64 -26.37 5.58
C PHE A 426 -15.07 -26.53 6.12
N ASP A 427 -15.60 -27.76 6.21
CA ASP A 427 -17.01 -28.03 6.53
C ASP A 427 -17.44 -27.40 7.85
N ALA A 428 -16.61 -27.52 8.89
CA ALA A 428 -16.91 -26.97 10.22
C ALA A 428 -17.00 -25.44 10.22
N LEU A 429 -16.05 -24.76 9.55
CA LEU A 429 -16.08 -23.30 9.42
C LEU A 429 -17.27 -22.84 8.57
N SER A 430 -17.56 -23.55 7.48
CA SER A 430 -18.71 -23.25 6.62
C SER A 430 -20.02 -23.34 7.38
N HIS A 431 -20.22 -24.37 8.21
CA HIS A 431 -21.42 -24.50 9.04
C HIS A 431 -21.54 -23.41 10.11
N ASP A 432 -20.44 -23.02 10.75
CA ASP A 432 -20.43 -21.93 11.74
C ASP A 432 -20.77 -20.57 11.11
N VAL A 433 -20.22 -20.30 9.91
CA VAL A 433 -20.55 -19.10 9.12
C VAL A 433 -22.02 -19.09 8.71
N GLN A 434 -22.56 -20.21 8.25
CA GLN A 434 -23.99 -20.34 7.92
C GLN A 434 -24.88 -20.04 9.12
N ALA A 435 -24.57 -20.63 10.29
CA ALA A 435 -25.33 -20.41 11.51
C ALA A 435 -25.26 -18.95 11.96
N THR A 436 -24.08 -18.33 11.93
CA THR A 436 -23.88 -16.92 12.31
C THR A 436 -24.69 -15.98 11.41
N LEU A 437 -24.69 -16.21 10.09
CA LEU A 437 -25.42 -15.37 9.15
C LEU A 437 -26.94 -15.54 9.24
N ARG A 438 -27.39 -16.78 9.51
CA ARG A 438 -28.81 -17.10 9.67
C ARG A 438 -29.37 -16.59 11.00
N ASP A 439 -28.71 -16.92 12.11
CA ASP A 439 -29.28 -16.82 13.46
C ASP A 439 -28.86 -15.55 14.20
N THR A 440 -27.64 -15.04 13.97
CA THR A 440 -27.10 -13.87 14.69
C THR A 440 -27.26 -12.58 13.90
N ILE A 441 -26.84 -12.59 12.63
CA ILE A 441 -26.91 -11.39 11.76
C ILE A 441 -28.30 -11.24 11.15
N GLY A 442 -28.98 -12.37 10.87
CA GLY A 442 -30.26 -12.38 10.20
C GLY A 442 -30.18 -11.75 8.82
N LEU A 443 -29.21 -12.18 8.00
CA LEU A 443 -29.00 -11.61 6.68
C LEU A 443 -30.10 -12.07 5.71
N GLU A 444 -30.85 -11.11 5.15
CA GLU A 444 -32.00 -11.36 4.30
C GLU A 444 -31.86 -10.70 2.92
N LEU A 445 -32.40 -11.37 1.91
CA LEU A 445 -32.67 -10.82 0.59
C LEU A 445 -34.10 -10.31 0.56
N MET A 446 -34.34 -9.16 -0.05
CA MET A 446 -35.68 -8.58 -0.14
C MET A 446 -36.03 -8.12 -1.55
N GLN A 447 -37.32 -8.20 -1.89
CA GLN A 447 -37.90 -7.64 -3.11
C GLN A 447 -39.34 -7.20 -2.85
N TYR A 448 -39.77 -6.16 -3.56
CA TYR A 448 -41.18 -5.83 -3.72
C TYR A 448 -41.77 -6.65 -4.85
N TRP A 449 -42.94 -7.22 -4.64
CA TRP A 449 -43.59 -8.09 -5.62
C TRP A 449 -45.11 -7.88 -5.65
N SER A 450 -45.75 -8.33 -6.73
CA SER A 450 -47.20 -8.36 -6.85
C SER A 450 -47.63 -9.53 -7.74
N SER A 451 -48.82 -10.10 -7.51
CA SER A 451 -49.42 -11.10 -8.41
C SER A 451 -50.34 -10.47 -9.45
N ASP A 452 -51.02 -9.40 -9.06
CA ASP A 452 -52.14 -8.77 -9.77
C ASP A 452 -51.81 -7.34 -10.27
N ASP A 453 -50.58 -6.90 -10.06
CA ASP A 453 -50.06 -5.59 -10.48
C ASP A 453 -50.76 -4.40 -9.76
N VAL A 454 -51.51 -4.69 -8.68
CA VAL A 454 -52.29 -3.71 -7.89
C VAL A 454 -51.94 -3.80 -6.41
N ASN A 455 -51.92 -5.02 -5.86
CA ASN A 455 -51.58 -5.28 -4.46
C ASN A 455 -50.09 -5.64 -4.37
N TYR A 456 -49.31 -4.70 -3.84
CA TYR A 456 -47.87 -4.87 -3.66
C TYR A 456 -47.57 -5.42 -2.27
N ASN A 457 -46.56 -6.29 -2.19
CA ASN A 457 -46.07 -6.87 -0.94
C ASN A 457 -44.55 -6.86 -0.90
N LEU A 458 -43.98 -6.95 0.31
CA LEU A 458 -42.55 -7.11 0.55
C LEU A 458 -42.25 -8.57 0.87
N THR A 459 -41.40 -9.22 0.08
CA THR A 459 -40.89 -10.57 0.37
C THR A 459 -39.48 -10.48 0.95
N ARG A 460 -39.18 -11.36 1.92
CA ARG A 460 -37.88 -11.47 2.59
C ARG A 460 -37.51 -12.94 2.70
N VAL A 461 -36.27 -13.26 2.37
CA VAL A 461 -35.74 -14.63 2.43
C VAL A 461 -34.38 -14.58 3.10
N ASN A 462 -34.20 -15.35 4.18
CA ASN A 462 -32.91 -15.48 4.84
C ASN A 462 -31.89 -16.15 3.90
N ILE A 463 -30.66 -15.64 3.84
CA ILE A 463 -29.64 -16.10 2.90
C ILE A 463 -29.28 -17.58 3.05
N PHE A 464 -29.46 -18.16 4.24
CA PHE A 464 -29.26 -19.59 4.53
C PHE A 464 -30.50 -20.21 5.20
N ASP A 465 -31.69 -19.87 4.70
CA ASP A 465 -32.91 -20.53 5.14
C ASP A 465 -32.81 -22.06 4.94
N PRO A 466 -33.10 -22.90 5.96
CA PRO A 466 -33.05 -24.36 5.83
C PRO A 466 -33.99 -24.93 4.76
N THR A 467 -35.06 -24.21 4.41
CA THR A 467 -36.00 -24.61 3.35
C THR A 467 -35.45 -24.33 1.95
N GLU A 468 -34.37 -23.57 1.84
CA GLU A 468 -33.76 -23.07 0.59
C GLU A 468 -32.42 -23.76 0.30
N SER A 469 -32.31 -25.07 0.50
CA SER A 469 -31.03 -25.79 0.37
C SER A 469 -30.34 -25.65 -1.00
N ASP A 470 -31.11 -25.58 -2.11
CA ASP A 470 -30.57 -25.39 -3.46
C ASP A 470 -30.04 -23.96 -3.70
N TRP A 471 -30.44 -22.99 -2.87
CA TRP A 471 -29.98 -21.60 -2.93
C TRP A 471 -28.60 -21.41 -2.28
N HIS A 472 -28.23 -22.24 -1.31
CA HIS A 472 -27.01 -22.08 -0.49
C HIS A 472 -25.73 -22.00 -1.35
N PHE A 473 -25.70 -22.67 -2.49
CA PHE A 473 -24.60 -22.57 -3.46
C PHE A 473 -24.41 -21.13 -3.97
N PHE A 474 -25.48 -20.41 -4.27
CA PHE A 474 -25.41 -19.02 -4.74
C PHE A 474 -25.19 -18.05 -3.57
N SER A 475 -25.69 -18.36 -2.38
CA SER A 475 -25.44 -17.58 -1.15
C SER A 475 -23.95 -17.32 -0.94
N TRP A 476 -23.10 -18.33 -1.12
CA TRP A 476 -21.65 -18.19 -0.98
C TRP A 476 -21.04 -17.15 -1.92
N PHE A 477 -21.57 -16.98 -3.14
CA PHE A 477 -21.10 -15.93 -4.04
C PHE A 477 -21.37 -14.52 -3.49
N TYR A 478 -22.57 -14.28 -2.95
CA TYR A 478 -22.87 -12.99 -2.29
C TYR A 478 -21.94 -12.72 -1.11
N LEU A 479 -21.58 -13.77 -0.34
CA LEU A 479 -20.66 -13.65 0.79
C LEU A 479 -19.22 -13.41 0.35
N PHE A 480 -18.76 -14.06 -0.72
CA PHE A 480 -17.44 -13.78 -1.29
C PHE A 480 -17.39 -12.37 -1.85
N GLU A 481 -18.43 -11.90 -2.54
CA GLU A 481 -18.54 -10.50 -2.98
C GLU A 481 -18.58 -9.51 -1.82
N TRP A 482 -19.12 -9.88 -0.66
CA TRP A 482 -19.05 -9.07 0.56
C TRP A 482 -17.62 -9.00 1.12
N VAL A 483 -16.90 -10.13 1.17
CA VAL A 483 -15.49 -10.19 1.58
C VAL A 483 -14.59 -9.39 0.62
N GLU A 484 -14.81 -9.50 -0.68
CA GLU A 484 -14.08 -8.76 -1.72
C GLU A 484 -14.42 -7.26 -1.73
N GLY A 485 -15.45 -6.84 -0.99
CA GLY A 485 -15.94 -5.46 -0.97
C GLY A 485 -16.61 -5.04 -2.27
N LYS A 486 -17.19 -5.98 -3.02
CA LYS A 486 -18.10 -5.69 -4.13
C LYS A 486 -19.53 -5.43 -3.64
N ARG A 487 -19.88 -5.98 -2.47
CA ARG A 487 -21.14 -5.70 -1.76
C ARG A 487 -20.85 -5.31 -0.32
N GLU A 488 -21.76 -4.55 0.28
CA GLU A 488 -21.76 -4.25 1.71
C GLU A 488 -23.09 -4.66 2.34
N VAL A 489 -23.11 -4.84 3.66
CA VAL A 489 -24.31 -5.19 4.42
C VAL A 489 -24.67 -4.05 5.36
N VAL A 490 -25.94 -3.67 5.34
CA VAL A 490 -26.49 -2.62 6.21
C VAL A 490 -27.72 -3.17 6.94
N SER A 491 -27.75 -2.94 8.25
CA SER A 491 -28.91 -3.16 9.11
C SER A 491 -29.70 -1.87 9.21
N PHE A 492 -30.91 -1.88 8.69
CA PHE A 492 -31.89 -0.80 8.75
C PHE A 492 -32.77 -1.02 9.97
N GLN A 493 -32.58 -0.22 11.02
CA GLN A 493 -33.24 -0.37 12.32
C GLN A 493 -34.25 0.74 12.53
N GLY A 494 -35.53 0.43 12.37
CA GLY A 494 -36.62 1.36 12.61
C GLY A 494 -37.32 1.13 13.94
N ASP A 495 -38.44 1.83 14.14
CA ASP A 495 -39.24 1.77 15.36
C ASP A 495 -40.08 0.49 15.49
N LEU A 496 -40.43 -0.15 14.37
CA LEU A 496 -41.26 -1.37 14.34
C LEU A 496 -40.48 -2.64 14.05
N GLY A 497 -39.36 -2.54 13.33
CA GLY A 497 -38.64 -3.71 12.84
C GLY A 497 -37.21 -3.40 12.41
N THR A 498 -36.49 -4.46 12.05
CA THR A 498 -35.13 -4.40 11.52
C THR A 498 -35.05 -5.24 10.26
N ILE A 499 -34.36 -4.75 9.23
CA ILE A 499 -34.02 -5.48 8.02
C ILE A 499 -32.52 -5.36 7.81
N THR A 500 -31.82 -6.50 7.76
CA THR A 500 -30.39 -6.55 7.45
C THR A 500 -30.22 -7.14 6.05
N THR A 501 -29.73 -6.35 5.10
CA THR A 501 -29.67 -6.77 3.68
C THR A 501 -28.38 -6.31 2.99
N LEU A 502 -28.14 -6.81 1.78
CA LEU A 502 -26.96 -6.57 0.96
C LEU A 502 -27.17 -5.40 0.00
N SER A 503 -26.08 -4.71 -0.35
CA SER A 503 -26.08 -3.71 -1.41
C SER A 503 -26.11 -4.36 -2.80
N SER A 504 -26.39 -3.55 -3.81
CA SER A 504 -26.08 -3.89 -5.20
C SER A 504 -24.56 -4.08 -5.41
N VAL A 505 -24.20 -4.91 -6.38
CA VAL A 505 -22.80 -5.18 -6.74
C VAL A 505 -22.11 -3.92 -7.25
N GLN A 506 -20.89 -3.69 -6.79
CA GLN A 506 -19.97 -2.67 -7.29
C GLN A 506 -18.76 -3.37 -7.91
N ASN A 507 -18.41 -2.96 -9.12
CA ASN A 507 -17.19 -3.46 -9.75
C ASN A 507 -15.96 -2.98 -8.98
N LEU A 508 -14.91 -3.80 -8.98
CA LEU A 508 -13.61 -3.39 -8.48
C LEU A 508 -13.09 -2.25 -9.36
N ASP A 509 -12.52 -1.26 -8.70
CA ASP A 509 -11.87 -0.13 -9.32
C ASP A 509 -10.46 -0.55 -9.74
N GLU A 510 -10.27 -0.64 -11.06
CA GLU A 510 -9.06 -1.10 -11.71
C GLU A 510 -8.20 0.10 -12.14
N ARG A 511 -7.02 0.23 -11.54
CA ARG A 511 -6.08 1.31 -11.85
C ARG A 511 -4.77 0.76 -12.42
N PRO A 512 -4.22 1.36 -13.49
CA PRO A 512 -2.87 1.05 -13.91
C PRO A 512 -1.86 1.50 -12.85
N VAL A 513 -0.76 0.76 -12.71
CA VAL A 513 0.34 1.19 -11.82
C VAL A 513 0.95 2.48 -12.36
N ASN A 514 1.05 3.49 -11.50
CA ASN A 514 1.69 4.75 -11.89
C ASN A 514 3.22 4.62 -11.81
N ALA A 515 3.85 4.40 -12.97
CA ALA A 515 5.31 4.33 -13.06
C ALA A 515 6.03 5.61 -12.59
N GLN A 516 5.34 6.77 -12.57
CA GLN A 516 5.92 8.03 -12.10
C GLN A 516 6.09 8.09 -10.58
N GLU A 517 5.41 7.22 -9.82
CA GLU A 517 5.60 7.11 -8.37
C GLU A 517 6.92 6.43 -8.00
N ILE A 518 7.58 5.76 -8.96
CA ILE A 518 8.87 5.11 -8.77
C ILE A 518 9.99 6.09 -9.18
N PRO A 519 10.76 6.62 -8.23
CA PRO A 519 11.80 7.59 -8.55
C PRO A 519 13.01 6.89 -9.17
N HIS A 520 13.22 7.10 -10.47
CA HIS A 520 14.39 6.59 -11.20
C HIS A 520 15.57 7.58 -11.24
N ASN A 521 15.37 8.83 -10.83
CA ASN A 521 16.34 9.91 -11.04
C ASN A 521 17.74 9.56 -10.51
N VAL A 522 17.84 9.23 -9.22
CA VAL A 522 19.13 8.95 -8.57
C VAL A 522 19.79 7.70 -9.14
N SER A 523 19.03 6.64 -9.39
CA SER A 523 19.56 5.41 -9.99
C SER A 523 20.11 5.64 -11.40
N THR A 524 19.43 6.46 -12.21
CA THR A 524 19.89 6.80 -13.55
C THR A 524 21.17 7.64 -13.52
N TYR A 525 21.26 8.63 -12.62
CA TYR A 525 22.50 9.38 -12.42
C TYR A 525 23.67 8.49 -12.00
N PHE A 526 23.43 7.55 -11.08
CA PHE A 526 24.46 6.61 -10.63
C PHE A 526 24.89 5.65 -11.74
N LEU A 527 23.94 5.15 -12.54
CA LEU A 527 24.22 4.29 -13.69
C LEU A 527 25.12 5.00 -14.71
N VAL A 528 24.74 6.19 -15.15
CA VAL A 528 25.51 6.99 -16.13
C VAL A 528 26.90 7.34 -15.59
N ALA A 529 27.00 7.67 -14.30
CA ALA A 529 28.29 7.90 -13.66
C ALA A 529 29.17 6.64 -13.69
N ILE A 530 28.63 5.47 -13.36
CA ILE A 530 29.37 4.20 -13.40
C ILE A 530 29.79 3.84 -14.83
N GLU A 531 28.93 4.05 -15.82
CA GLU A 531 29.25 3.86 -17.24
C GLU A 531 30.42 4.76 -17.65
N TYR A 532 30.36 6.05 -17.32
CA TYR A 532 31.47 6.99 -17.57
C TYR A 532 32.78 6.51 -16.94
N ILE A 533 32.76 6.15 -15.65
CA ILE A 533 33.94 5.65 -14.93
C ILE A 533 34.51 4.41 -15.64
N THR A 534 33.64 3.48 -16.04
CA THR A 534 34.03 2.24 -16.71
C THR A 534 34.66 2.51 -18.08
N VAL A 535 34.08 3.40 -18.88
CA VAL A 535 34.59 3.78 -20.20
C VAL A 535 35.97 4.46 -20.08
N VAL A 536 36.12 5.40 -19.14
CA VAL A 536 37.40 6.09 -18.91
C VAL A 536 38.47 5.10 -18.47
N LEU A 537 38.19 4.26 -17.46
CA LEU A 537 39.15 3.29 -16.98
C LEU A 537 39.48 2.21 -18.01
N PHE A 538 38.52 1.82 -18.85
CA PHE A 538 38.78 0.94 -19.97
C PHE A 538 39.74 1.59 -20.98
N ALA A 539 39.51 2.85 -21.35
CA ALA A 539 40.40 3.59 -22.23
C ALA A 539 41.82 3.72 -21.64
N VAL A 540 41.93 4.03 -20.35
CA VAL A 540 43.23 4.08 -19.63
C VAL A 540 43.89 2.71 -19.62
N GLY A 541 43.14 1.63 -19.37
CA GLY A 541 43.63 0.26 -19.45
C GLY A 541 44.20 -0.08 -20.84
N CYS A 542 43.51 0.32 -21.91
CA CYS A 542 44.02 0.20 -23.28
C CYS A 542 45.32 0.99 -23.49
N LEU A 543 45.41 2.23 -22.98
CA LEU A 543 46.62 3.04 -23.06
C LEU A 543 47.79 2.41 -22.29
N VAL A 544 47.53 1.81 -21.12
CA VAL A 544 48.52 1.05 -20.36
C VAL A 544 49.02 -0.14 -21.17
N VAL A 545 48.12 -0.94 -21.75
CA VAL A 545 48.49 -2.10 -22.60
C VAL A 545 49.33 -1.67 -23.81
N VAL A 546 48.91 -0.62 -24.51
CA VAL A 546 49.69 -0.06 -25.64
C VAL A 546 51.07 0.39 -25.17
N SER A 547 51.17 1.02 -24.00
CA SER A 547 52.44 1.47 -23.43
C SER A 547 53.35 0.30 -23.04
N ILE A 548 52.79 -0.81 -22.55
CA ILE A 548 53.53 -2.05 -22.26
C ILE A 548 54.12 -2.64 -23.54
N VAL A 549 53.30 -2.76 -24.60
CA VAL A 549 53.75 -3.27 -25.90
C VAL A 549 54.79 -2.35 -26.53
N ALA A 550 54.55 -1.04 -26.52
CA ALA A 550 55.49 -0.04 -27.05
C ALA A 550 56.81 0.02 -26.27
N SER A 551 56.82 -0.42 -25.01
CA SER A 551 58.03 -0.53 -24.18
C SER A 551 58.62 -1.94 -24.17
N HIS A 552 58.15 -2.83 -25.07
CA HIS A 552 58.63 -4.21 -25.22
C HIS A 552 58.52 -5.05 -23.93
N GLY A 553 57.58 -4.71 -23.05
CA GLY A 553 57.40 -5.38 -21.75
C GLY A 553 58.35 -4.91 -20.63
N TYR A 554 59.22 -3.93 -20.89
CA TYR A 554 60.10 -3.34 -19.87
C TYR A 554 59.33 -2.36 -18.96
N ILE A 555 58.54 -2.92 -18.04
CA ILE A 555 57.72 -2.15 -17.08
C ILE A 555 57.85 -2.71 -15.66
N GLU A 556 57.55 -1.88 -14.66
CA GLU A 556 57.40 -2.35 -13.28
C GLU A 556 55.99 -2.95 -13.12
N GLY A 557 55.88 -4.27 -13.37
CA GLY A 557 54.60 -4.98 -13.36
C GLY A 557 53.81 -4.86 -12.05
N THR A 558 54.49 -4.60 -10.93
CA THR A 558 53.82 -4.48 -9.63
C THR A 558 53.06 -3.17 -9.45
N ASN A 559 53.48 -2.10 -10.13
CA ASN A 559 52.75 -0.84 -10.18
C ASN A 559 51.38 -1.01 -10.85
N MET A 560 51.23 -2.01 -11.73
CA MET A 560 49.96 -2.30 -12.41
C MET A 560 48.89 -2.83 -11.45
N PHE A 561 49.26 -3.44 -10.32
CA PHE A 561 48.29 -3.82 -9.28
C PHE A 561 47.69 -2.61 -8.56
N SER A 562 48.32 -1.44 -8.65
CA SER A 562 47.80 -0.17 -8.12
C SER A 562 46.88 0.55 -9.10
N PHE A 563 46.38 -0.12 -10.15
CA PHE A 563 45.49 0.46 -11.15
C PHE A 563 44.28 1.16 -10.50
N GLY A 564 43.56 0.47 -9.61
CA GLY A 564 42.40 1.06 -8.93
C GLY A 564 42.76 2.22 -8.00
N LEU A 565 43.87 2.07 -7.25
CA LEU A 565 44.33 3.07 -6.29
C LEU A 565 44.86 4.35 -6.96
N VAL A 566 45.50 4.24 -8.13
CA VAL A 566 46.19 5.35 -8.78
C VAL A 566 45.39 5.86 -9.99
N ALA A 567 45.09 5.00 -10.97
CA ALA A 567 44.41 5.43 -12.19
C ALA A 567 42.98 5.90 -11.91
N GLY A 568 42.26 5.28 -10.98
CA GLY A 568 40.92 5.73 -10.55
C GLY A 568 40.90 7.17 -10.04
N HIS A 569 41.83 7.52 -9.17
CA HIS A 569 41.87 8.86 -8.58
C HIS A 569 42.36 9.93 -9.55
N VAL A 570 43.29 9.57 -10.45
CA VAL A 570 43.89 10.52 -11.39
C VAL A 570 42.98 10.81 -12.58
N TRP A 571 42.40 9.78 -13.19
CA TRP A 571 41.66 9.91 -14.45
C TRP A 571 40.18 10.20 -14.26
N VAL A 572 39.63 9.84 -13.10
CA VAL A 572 38.19 9.94 -12.82
C VAL A 572 37.95 10.88 -11.64
N GLY A 573 38.70 10.72 -10.55
CA GLY A 573 38.62 11.57 -9.37
C GLY A 573 37.94 10.92 -8.17
N ARG A 574 38.28 11.42 -6.97
CA ARG A 574 37.81 10.88 -5.67
C ARG A 574 36.28 10.73 -5.55
N PRO A 575 35.44 11.73 -5.88
CA PRO A 575 33.99 11.63 -5.67
C PRO A 575 33.34 10.49 -6.46
N LEU A 576 33.79 10.27 -7.70
CA LEU A 576 33.26 9.23 -8.59
C LEU A 576 33.76 7.84 -8.20
N VAL A 577 35.01 7.71 -7.74
CA VAL A 577 35.54 6.46 -7.18
C VAL A 577 34.78 6.08 -5.89
N LEU A 578 34.51 7.05 -5.01
CA LEU A 578 33.69 6.85 -3.83
C LEU A 578 32.27 6.40 -4.20
N LEU A 579 31.65 7.08 -5.17
CA LEU A 579 30.33 6.72 -5.67
C LEU A 579 30.29 5.28 -6.19
N ARG A 580 31.28 4.86 -6.97
CA ARG A 580 31.37 3.49 -7.50
C ARG A 580 31.43 2.44 -6.39
N GLY A 581 32.29 2.65 -5.40
CA GLY A 581 32.38 1.76 -4.23
C GLY A 581 31.09 1.76 -3.40
N PHE A 582 30.44 2.91 -3.26
CA PHE A 582 29.16 3.02 -2.55
C PHE A 582 28.02 2.30 -3.28
N VAL A 583 27.92 2.40 -4.61
CA VAL A 583 26.91 1.67 -5.38
C VAL A 583 27.11 0.16 -5.26
N ALA A 584 28.35 -0.32 -5.22
CA ALA A 584 28.64 -1.74 -4.97
C ALA A 584 28.11 -2.20 -3.60
N ILE A 585 28.26 -1.38 -2.56
CA ILE A 585 27.69 -1.64 -1.23
C ILE A 585 26.15 -1.66 -1.29
N CYS A 586 25.53 -0.70 -1.98
CA CYS A 586 24.09 -0.69 -2.18
C CYS A 586 23.59 -1.97 -2.86
N LEU A 587 24.29 -2.46 -3.89
CA LEU A 587 23.95 -3.72 -4.57
C LEU A 587 24.11 -4.93 -3.64
N LEU A 588 25.20 -5.01 -2.86
CA LEU A 588 25.42 -6.05 -1.85
C LEU A 588 24.44 -5.99 -0.68
N SER A 589 23.76 -4.85 -0.51
CA SER A 589 22.79 -4.61 0.55
C SER A 589 21.34 -4.65 0.05
N THR A 590 21.12 -4.93 -1.22
CA THR A 590 19.78 -4.97 -1.84
C THR A 590 19.45 -6.39 -2.28
N SER A 591 18.22 -6.83 -2.01
CA SER A 591 17.64 -8.08 -2.52
C SER A 591 16.89 -7.84 -3.82
N THR A 592 16.68 -8.88 -4.63
CA THR A 592 15.84 -8.78 -5.83
C THR A 592 14.50 -9.46 -5.59
N LEU A 593 13.45 -8.86 -6.11
CA LEU A 593 12.10 -9.41 -6.17
C LEU A 593 11.68 -9.42 -7.63
N THR A 594 11.46 -10.60 -8.19
CA THR A 594 10.99 -10.77 -9.56
C THR A 594 9.60 -11.36 -9.54
N LEU A 595 8.68 -10.81 -10.33
CA LEU A 595 7.36 -11.43 -10.50
C LEU A 595 7.54 -12.68 -11.37
N THR A 596 7.13 -13.85 -10.87
CA THR A 596 7.26 -15.12 -11.58
C THR A 596 5.89 -15.69 -11.91
N GLN A 597 5.83 -16.41 -13.04
CA GLN A 597 4.67 -17.15 -13.50
C GLN A 597 5.09 -18.61 -13.76
N PRO A 598 5.15 -19.45 -12.71
CA PRO A 598 5.55 -20.83 -12.90
C PRO A 598 4.52 -21.63 -13.71
N TYR A 599 5.00 -22.70 -14.33
CA TYR A 599 4.21 -23.66 -15.12
C TYR A 599 3.42 -23.02 -16.27
N ALA A 600 2.08 -23.12 -16.27
CA ALA A 600 1.20 -22.59 -17.30
C ALA A 600 0.74 -21.15 -17.02
N GLY A 601 1.37 -20.46 -16.05
CA GLY A 601 1.14 -19.04 -15.79
C GLY A 601 -0.14 -18.68 -15.05
N LEU A 602 -0.82 -19.66 -14.42
CA LEU A 602 -2.11 -19.45 -13.77
C LEU A 602 -2.05 -18.56 -12.50
N VAL A 603 -0.99 -18.69 -11.71
CA VAL A 603 -0.79 -17.93 -10.48
C VAL A 603 0.54 -17.20 -10.57
N SER A 604 0.52 -15.87 -10.44
CA SER A 604 1.72 -15.04 -10.37
C SER A 604 2.03 -14.68 -8.92
N PHE A 605 3.31 -14.74 -8.54
CA PHE A 605 3.80 -14.35 -7.22
C PHE A 605 5.28 -13.93 -7.30
N PHE A 606 5.77 -13.22 -6.28
CA PHE A 606 7.15 -12.78 -6.25
C PHE A 606 8.09 -13.95 -5.97
N ALA A 607 9.20 -14.05 -6.67
CA ALA A 607 10.34 -14.86 -6.27
C ALA A 607 11.45 -13.92 -5.82
N SER A 608 12.21 -14.35 -4.80
CA SER A 608 13.44 -13.66 -4.40
C SER A 608 14.61 -14.57 -4.76
N PRO A 609 15.06 -14.55 -6.04
CA PRO A 609 16.17 -15.38 -6.46
C PRO A 609 17.44 -14.97 -5.74
N SER A 610 18.24 -15.95 -5.30
CA SER A 610 19.56 -15.67 -4.75
C SER A 610 20.43 -14.99 -5.79
N HIS A 611 21.21 -13.98 -5.38
CA HIS A 611 22.23 -13.39 -6.23
C HIS A 611 23.17 -14.46 -6.77
N ALA A 612 23.54 -14.34 -8.05
CA ALA A 612 24.49 -15.26 -8.63
C ALA A 612 25.86 -15.07 -7.96
N TRP A 613 26.54 -16.16 -7.64
CA TRP A 613 27.81 -16.12 -6.89
C TRP A 613 28.86 -15.19 -7.54
N TYR A 614 28.88 -15.11 -8.87
CA TYR A 614 29.81 -14.27 -9.62
C TYR A 614 29.46 -12.77 -9.54
N THR A 615 28.17 -12.39 -9.50
CA THR A 615 27.78 -10.99 -9.31
C THR A 615 28.09 -10.54 -7.90
N THR A 616 27.90 -11.41 -6.89
CA THR A 616 28.29 -11.13 -5.51
C THR A 616 29.79 -10.90 -5.38
N LEU A 617 30.64 -11.78 -5.94
CA LEU A 617 32.09 -11.60 -5.92
C LEU A 617 32.53 -10.34 -6.68
N LEU A 618 31.91 -10.06 -7.83
CA LEU A 618 32.17 -8.84 -8.59
C LEU A 618 31.84 -7.60 -7.76
N SER A 619 30.67 -7.53 -7.13
CA SER A 619 30.28 -6.40 -6.27
C SER A 619 31.18 -6.29 -5.03
N CYS A 620 31.65 -7.40 -4.46
CA CYS A 620 32.66 -7.37 -3.39
C CYS A 620 33.98 -6.77 -3.89
N GLY A 621 34.42 -7.12 -5.11
CA GLY A 621 35.59 -6.53 -5.75
C GLY A 621 35.41 -5.02 -6.02
N GLU A 622 34.22 -4.60 -6.46
CA GLU A 622 33.90 -3.18 -6.66
C GLU A 622 33.87 -2.38 -5.34
N MET A 623 33.68 -3.02 -4.20
CA MET A 623 33.83 -2.36 -2.88
C MET A 623 35.27 -1.88 -2.63
N ALA A 624 36.27 -2.45 -3.32
CA ALA A 624 37.67 -2.03 -3.22
C ALA A 624 37.90 -0.56 -3.62
N TRP A 625 37.02 0.02 -4.44
CA TRP A 625 37.09 1.44 -4.80
C TRP A 625 36.87 2.34 -3.59
N LEU A 626 35.97 1.96 -2.67
CA LEU A 626 35.77 2.69 -1.42
C LEU A 626 37.02 2.60 -0.53
N VAL A 627 37.60 1.41 -0.39
CA VAL A 627 38.85 1.21 0.37
C VAL A 627 39.96 2.07 -0.23
N SER A 628 40.09 2.07 -1.56
CA SER A 628 41.08 2.87 -2.27
C SER A 628 40.90 4.37 -2.02
N ALA A 629 39.67 4.88 -2.00
CA ALA A 629 39.38 6.28 -1.67
C ALA A 629 39.72 6.64 -0.21
N ILE A 630 39.49 5.71 0.73
CA ILE A 630 39.87 5.86 2.13
C ILE A 630 41.40 5.91 2.27
N VAL A 631 42.10 4.94 1.70
CA VAL A 631 43.57 4.86 1.70
C VAL A 631 44.18 6.12 1.08
N ASP A 632 43.64 6.56 -0.07
CA ASP A 632 44.07 7.77 -0.76
C ASP A 632 43.91 9.03 0.11
N THR A 633 42.76 9.19 0.76
CA THR A 633 42.48 10.34 1.62
C THR A 633 43.40 10.37 2.85
N PHE A 634 43.66 9.21 3.45
CA PHE A 634 44.54 9.09 4.61
C PHE A 634 46.03 8.93 4.26
N SER A 635 46.41 8.93 2.98
CA SER A 635 47.81 8.84 2.53
C SER A 635 48.69 9.98 3.07
N VAL A 636 48.10 11.17 3.29
CA VAL A 636 48.79 12.33 3.88
C VAL A 636 49.27 12.05 5.32
N VAL A 637 48.50 11.23 6.05
CA VAL A 637 48.79 10.87 7.44
C VAL A 637 49.64 9.60 7.50
N THR A 638 49.28 8.60 6.70
CA THR A 638 49.91 7.27 6.71
C THR A 638 51.26 7.23 5.98
N LYS A 639 51.50 8.16 5.03
CA LYS A 639 52.78 8.38 4.34
C LYS A 639 53.40 7.09 3.83
N GLY A 640 54.65 6.78 4.21
CA GLY A 640 55.37 5.59 3.76
C GLY A 640 54.73 4.25 4.14
N TYR A 641 53.76 4.23 5.07
CA TYR A 641 52.98 3.02 5.37
C TYR A 641 51.88 2.77 4.32
N THR A 642 51.48 3.76 3.51
CA THR A 642 50.39 3.63 2.53
C THR A 642 50.65 2.48 1.55
N ASP A 643 51.89 2.33 1.09
CA ASP A 643 52.29 1.25 0.17
C ASP A 643 52.09 -0.14 0.77
N THR A 644 52.52 -0.32 2.02
CA THR A 644 52.57 -1.63 2.68
C THR A 644 51.19 -2.15 3.07
N TYR A 645 50.29 -1.31 3.60
CA TYR A 645 48.97 -1.78 4.03
C TYR A 645 47.89 -1.72 2.94
N SER A 646 48.04 -0.87 1.91
CA SER A 646 46.98 -0.63 0.91
C SER A 646 46.48 -1.92 0.24
N PHE A 647 47.38 -2.72 -0.34
CA PHE A 647 47.01 -3.99 -0.99
C PHE A 647 46.39 -4.98 0.00
N THR A 648 46.96 -5.12 1.19
CA THR A 648 46.45 -6.04 2.22
C THR A 648 45.07 -5.65 2.71
N SER A 649 44.79 -4.35 2.82
CA SER A 649 43.49 -3.83 3.24
C SER A 649 42.39 -4.11 2.22
N ILE A 650 42.70 -3.93 0.93
CA ILE A 650 41.77 -4.23 -0.17
C ILE A 650 41.42 -5.72 -0.15
N VAL A 651 42.42 -6.60 -0.13
CA VAL A 651 42.19 -8.06 -0.13
C VAL A 651 41.41 -8.50 1.11
N ALA A 652 41.79 -8.01 2.29
CA ALA A 652 41.11 -8.36 3.56
C ALA A 652 39.64 -7.92 3.56
N VAL A 653 39.35 -6.71 3.09
CA VAL A 653 37.99 -6.18 3.02
C VAL A 653 37.14 -6.93 1.99
N ILE A 654 37.67 -7.22 0.80
CA ILE A 654 36.96 -8.01 -0.23
C ILE A 654 36.62 -9.40 0.32
N LEU A 655 37.58 -10.09 0.94
CA LEU A 655 37.37 -11.42 1.51
C LEU A 655 36.35 -11.37 2.65
N GLY A 656 36.44 -10.38 3.54
CA GLY A 656 35.47 -10.17 4.61
C GLY A 656 34.05 -9.94 4.06
N ALA A 657 33.91 -9.09 3.04
CA ALA A 657 32.62 -8.79 2.41
C ALA A 657 32.05 -10.02 1.69
N ALA A 658 32.89 -10.81 1.02
CA ALA A 658 32.50 -12.05 0.37
C ALA A 658 32.02 -13.10 1.38
N VAL A 659 32.80 -13.33 2.45
CA VAL A 659 32.42 -14.26 3.53
C VAL A 659 31.09 -13.84 4.15
N TRP A 660 30.91 -12.54 4.47
CA TRP A 660 29.64 -12.05 5.00
C TRP A 660 28.49 -12.23 4.00
N SER A 661 28.71 -11.96 2.71
CA SER A 661 27.67 -12.10 1.69
C SER A 661 27.24 -13.53 1.40
N PHE A 662 28.15 -14.50 1.54
CA PHE A 662 27.79 -15.91 1.44
C PHE A 662 27.21 -16.49 2.73
N ALA A 663 27.73 -16.07 3.90
CA ALA A 663 27.25 -16.57 5.19
C ALA A 663 25.87 -16.02 5.56
N SER A 664 25.57 -14.79 5.16
CA SER A 664 24.27 -14.14 5.40
C SER A 664 23.87 -13.34 4.16
N PRO A 665 23.22 -13.96 3.16
CA PRO A 665 22.70 -13.26 1.98
C PRO A 665 21.63 -12.21 2.34
N THR A 666 21.47 -11.19 1.50
CA THR A 666 20.40 -10.20 1.67
C THR A 666 19.04 -10.79 1.34
N THR A 667 18.08 -10.55 2.23
CA THR A 667 16.68 -10.96 2.06
C THR A 667 15.77 -9.75 2.14
N HIS A 668 14.66 -9.79 1.42
CA HIS A 668 13.61 -8.79 1.56
C HIS A 668 12.84 -9.01 2.87
N VAL A 669 12.31 -7.92 3.43
CA VAL A 669 11.43 -7.96 4.62
C VAL A 669 10.14 -7.23 4.29
N VAL A 670 9.00 -7.88 4.53
CA VAL A 670 7.67 -7.25 4.41
C VAL A 670 7.01 -7.23 5.78
N SER A 671 6.80 -6.01 6.28
CA SER A 671 5.98 -5.73 7.45
C SER A 671 4.66 -5.12 7.01
N MET A 672 3.56 -5.68 7.51
CA MET A 672 2.24 -5.07 7.39
C MET A 672 1.89 -4.51 8.75
N ASP A 673 1.79 -3.18 8.83
CA ASP A 673 1.37 -2.46 10.01
C ASP A 673 0.58 -1.26 9.51
N ARG A 674 -0.73 -1.45 9.37
CA ARG A 674 -1.59 -0.43 8.78
C ARG A 674 -1.84 0.67 9.80
N ALA A 675 -1.18 1.81 9.61
CA ALA A 675 -1.39 3.02 10.38
C ALA A 675 -2.29 3.97 9.60
N CYS A 676 -3.39 4.44 10.20
CA CYS A 676 -4.34 5.35 9.57
C CYS A 676 -4.63 6.55 10.47
N THR A 677 -4.83 7.70 9.83
CA THR A 677 -5.28 8.94 10.46
C THR A 677 -6.56 9.43 9.77
N VAL A 678 -7.53 9.89 10.54
CA VAL A 678 -8.77 10.47 10.02
C VAL A 678 -8.53 11.95 9.74
N ALA A 679 -8.51 12.32 8.45
CA ALA A 679 -8.29 13.71 8.04
C ALA A 679 -9.57 14.55 8.23
N ALA A 680 -10.72 13.95 7.92
CA ALA A 680 -12.04 14.51 8.21
C ALA A 680 -13.00 13.39 8.57
N VAL A 681 -13.63 13.50 9.75
CA VAL A 681 -14.53 12.47 10.28
C VAL A 681 -15.70 12.27 9.34
N ASP A 682 -15.95 11.00 8.97
CA ASP A 682 -17.03 10.61 8.05
C ASP A 682 -16.93 11.30 6.68
N PHE A 683 -15.70 11.57 6.24
CA PHE A 683 -15.39 12.14 4.93
C PHE A 683 -14.10 11.61 4.30
N ASP A 684 -12.94 11.69 4.98
CA ASP A 684 -11.64 11.39 4.36
C ASP A 684 -10.61 10.76 5.33
N VAL A 685 -9.85 9.77 4.84
CA VAL A 685 -8.91 8.96 5.63
C VAL A 685 -7.58 8.78 4.89
N VAL A 686 -6.47 8.89 5.62
CA VAL A 686 -5.13 8.65 5.08
C VAL A 686 -4.48 7.49 5.81
N CYS A 687 -3.95 6.53 5.06
CA CYS A 687 -3.37 5.29 5.59
C CYS A 687 -2.02 4.95 4.95
N THR A 688 -1.17 4.29 5.75
CA THR A 688 0.03 3.60 5.30
C THR A 688 -0.13 2.12 5.67
N SER A 689 -0.24 1.22 4.68
CA SER A 689 -0.58 -0.19 4.90
C SER A 689 0.58 -1.04 5.42
N GLY A 690 1.80 -0.69 5.04
CA GLY A 690 2.97 -1.49 5.38
C GLY A 690 4.24 -1.03 4.67
N ARG A 691 5.33 -1.75 4.94
CA ARG A 691 6.68 -1.46 4.46
C ARG A 691 7.30 -2.70 3.81
N VAL A 692 7.80 -2.52 2.60
CA VAL A 692 8.56 -3.51 1.83
C VAL A 692 10.01 -3.05 1.82
N GLU A 693 10.84 -3.69 2.62
CA GLU A 693 12.27 -3.44 2.69
C GLU A 693 12.97 -4.36 1.70
N ILE A 694 13.42 -3.78 0.58
CA ILE A 694 14.19 -4.50 -0.44
C ILE A 694 15.68 -4.39 -0.12
N GLY A 695 16.10 -3.30 0.51
CA GLY A 695 17.46 -3.08 0.97
C GLY A 695 17.61 -3.08 2.49
N ASP A 696 18.75 -3.59 2.94
CA ASP A 696 19.14 -3.68 4.34
C ASP A 696 20.07 -2.51 4.71
N PHE A 697 19.52 -1.55 5.44
CA PHE A 697 20.26 -0.38 5.91
C PHE A 697 21.37 -0.73 6.90
N ALA A 698 21.13 -1.69 7.79
CA ALA A 698 22.11 -2.10 8.79
C ALA A 698 23.31 -2.77 8.13
N ARG A 699 23.07 -3.59 7.11
CA ARG A 699 24.12 -4.20 6.29
C ARG A 699 24.88 -3.18 5.45
N CYS A 700 24.19 -2.21 4.85
CA CYS A 700 24.82 -1.13 4.09
C CYS A 700 25.86 -0.39 4.96
N TRP A 701 25.46 0.02 6.16
CA TRP A 701 26.39 0.61 7.13
C TRP A 701 27.45 -0.41 7.58
N GLY A 702 27.05 -1.64 7.86
CA GLY A 702 27.96 -2.73 8.17
C GLY A 702 29.13 -2.88 7.20
N LEU A 703 28.87 -2.80 5.89
CA LEU A 703 29.88 -2.89 4.84
C LEU A 703 30.75 -1.63 4.74
N ILE A 704 30.22 -0.44 5.00
CA ILE A 704 31.02 0.79 5.08
C ILE A 704 31.95 0.75 6.32
N ILE A 705 31.46 0.24 7.45
CA ILE A 705 32.27 0.00 8.67
C ILE A 705 33.34 -1.05 8.36
N LEU A 706 33.01 -2.13 7.65
CA LEU A 706 33.98 -3.13 7.25
C LEU A 706 35.08 -2.53 6.36
N ALA A 707 34.74 -1.70 5.38
CA ALA A 707 35.71 -1.03 4.52
C ALA A 707 36.64 -0.08 5.32
N SER A 708 36.05 0.76 6.16
CA SER A 708 36.80 1.76 6.94
C SER A 708 37.61 1.14 8.07
N GLY A 709 36.99 0.23 8.84
CA GLY A 709 37.61 -0.50 9.93
C GLY A 709 38.66 -1.49 9.44
N GLY A 710 38.41 -2.18 8.31
CA GLY A 710 39.38 -3.07 7.68
C GLY A 710 40.65 -2.33 7.25
N ALA A 711 40.51 -1.16 6.63
CA ALA A 711 41.64 -0.29 6.29
C ALA A 711 42.42 0.16 7.55
N LEU A 712 41.71 0.61 8.60
CA LEU A 712 42.31 1.03 9.85
C LEU A 712 43.07 -0.10 10.56
N ILE A 713 42.46 -1.29 10.67
CA ILE A 713 43.07 -2.46 11.31
C ILE A 713 44.33 -2.87 10.56
N CYS A 714 44.30 -2.90 9.23
CA CYS A 714 45.48 -3.22 8.42
C CYS A 714 46.60 -2.20 8.65
N TYR A 715 46.27 -0.91 8.70
CA TYR A 715 47.24 0.15 9.03
C TYR A 715 47.83 -0.02 10.44
N VAL A 716 47.01 -0.31 11.46
CA VAL A 716 47.50 -0.52 12.84
C VAL A 716 48.41 -1.74 12.92
N ILE A 717 48.04 -2.85 12.28
CA ILE A 717 48.86 -4.07 12.21
C ILE A 717 50.20 -3.76 11.57
N ASP A 718 50.19 -3.04 10.45
CA ASP A 718 51.42 -2.68 9.74
C ASP A 718 52.30 -1.75 10.59
N ARG A 719 51.71 -0.76 11.25
CA ARG A 719 52.42 0.13 12.18
C ARG A 719 53.03 -0.60 13.37
N LEU A 720 52.38 -1.65 13.87
CA LEU A 720 52.92 -2.51 14.94
C LEU A 720 54.06 -3.40 14.42
N ARG A 721 53.91 -3.98 13.22
CA ARG A 721 54.95 -4.81 12.58
C ARG A 721 56.25 -4.04 12.34
N TRP A 722 56.14 -2.80 11.88
CA TRP A 722 57.29 -1.93 11.58
C TRP A 722 57.67 -0.98 12.72
N ARG A 723 57.17 -1.20 13.95
CA ARG A 723 57.45 -0.32 15.11
C ARG A 723 58.95 -0.13 15.38
N HIS A 724 59.75 -1.16 15.11
CA HIS A 724 61.20 -1.18 15.37
C HIS A 724 62.04 -0.85 14.12
N ALA A 725 61.41 -0.74 12.95
CA ALA A 725 62.05 -0.43 11.67
C ALA A 725 61.05 0.29 10.75
N PRO A 726 60.73 1.57 11.02
CA PRO A 726 59.75 2.31 10.21
C PRO A 726 60.20 2.40 8.74
N PRO A 727 59.26 2.52 7.78
CA PRO A 727 59.58 2.73 6.39
C PRO A 727 60.52 3.93 6.21
N PRO A 728 61.58 3.82 5.39
CA PRO A 728 62.53 4.91 5.19
C PRO A 728 61.83 6.13 4.60
N THR A 729 62.20 7.32 5.09
CA THR A 729 61.78 8.59 4.48
C THR A 729 62.66 8.83 3.25
N LEU A 730 62.07 8.70 2.06
CA LEU A 730 62.75 8.87 0.77
C LEU A 730 62.56 10.30 0.24
N ASP A 731 63.52 10.76 -0.56
CA ASP A 731 63.49 12.10 -1.18
C ASP A 731 62.37 12.19 -2.22
N THR A 732 61.78 13.39 -2.35
CA THR A 732 60.67 13.65 -3.29
C THR A 732 61.10 13.45 -4.74
N LEU A 733 60.61 12.37 -5.34
CA LEU A 733 60.92 11.94 -6.72
C LEU A 733 60.54 12.96 -7.79
N SER A 734 59.29 13.45 -7.80
CA SER A 734 58.81 14.44 -8.78
C SER A 734 57.41 14.97 -8.43
N HIS A 735 57.10 16.21 -8.84
CA HIS A 735 55.76 16.78 -8.77
C HIS A 735 54.79 16.20 -9.80
N PHE A 736 55.28 15.43 -10.79
CA PHE A 736 54.44 14.72 -11.75
C PHE A 736 53.66 13.55 -11.12
N LEU A 737 54.15 13.01 -10.00
CA LEU A 737 53.50 11.95 -9.26
C LEU A 737 52.47 12.53 -8.29
N TYR A 738 51.25 12.02 -8.38
CA TYR A 738 50.20 12.30 -7.40
C TYR A 738 50.52 11.68 -6.02
N SER A 739 49.98 12.23 -4.93
CA SER A 739 50.41 11.92 -3.54
C SER A 739 50.41 10.44 -3.19
N THR A 740 49.40 9.68 -3.61
CA THR A 740 49.29 8.24 -3.31
C THR A 740 50.17 7.40 -4.25
N ALA A 741 50.34 7.85 -5.49
CA ALA A 741 51.28 7.24 -6.44
C ALA A 741 52.73 7.43 -6.00
N LYS A 742 53.04 8.57 -5.34
CA LYS A 742 54.33 8.78 -4.69
C LYS A 742 54.60 7.62 -3.73
N PHE A 743 53.78 7.43 -2.70
CA PHE A 743 54.05 6.41 -1.70
C PHE A 743 54.07 4.99 -2.28
N ALA A 744 53.17 4.67 -3.21
CA ALA A 744 53.08 3.35 -3.82
C ALA A 744 54.27 2.99 -4.74
N PHE A 745 54.85 3.97 -5.44
CA PHE A 745 55.92 3.70 -6.43
C PHE A 745 57.32 4.00 -5.89
N GLU A 746 57.43 4.86 -4.86
CA GLU A 746 58.68 5.44 -4.39
C GLU A 746 59.71 4.38 -3.96
N ARG A 747 59.31 3.37 -3.20
CA ARG A 747 60.26 2.36 -2.69
C ARG A 747 60.96 1.57 -3.81
N ARG A 748 60.23 1.19 -4.87
CA ARG A 748 60.81 0.42 -5.99
C ARG A 748 61.53 1.31 -6.98
N GLN A 749 61.03 2.53 -7.17
CA GLN A 749 61.66 3.53 -8.01
C GLN A 749 63.09 3.83 -7.53
N HIS A 750 63.25 4.01 -6.22
CA HIS A 750 64.55 4.23 -5.57
C HIS A 750 65.49 3.00 -5.61
N GLN A 751 64.97 1.79 -5.80
CA GLN A 751 65.77 0.56 -5.78
C GLN A 751 66.16 0.05 -7.16
N LEU A 752 65.29 0.23 -8.17
CA LEU A 752 65.39 -0.43 -9.47
C LEU A 752 65.37 0.53 -10.66
N TRP A 753 64.95 1.79 -10.47
CA TRP A 753 64.73 2.76 -11.54
C TRP A 753 65.51 4.06 -11.35
N GLU A 754 66.68 3.98 -10.70
CA GLU A 754 67.66 5.06 -10.56
C GLU A 754 68.87 4.77 -11.47
N HIS A 755 69.30 5.76 -12.24
CA HIS A 755 70.58 5.68 -12.96
C HIS A 755 71.28 7.03 -12.95
N GLY A 756 72.47 7.08 -12.33
CA GLY A 756 73.31 8.27 -12.31
C GLY A 756 72.66 9.49 -11.65
N GLY A 757 71.87 9.29 -10.59
CA GLY A 757 71.18 10.36 -9.87
C GLY A 757 69.89 10.87 -10.52
N VAL A 758 69.43 10.26 -11.61
CA VAL A 758 68.13 10.55 -12.26
C VAL A 758 67.20 9.36 -12.10
N TYR A 759 65.95 9.62 -11.70
CA TYR A 759 64.91 8.60 -11.55
C TYR A 759 64.08 8.46 -12.84
N TYR A 760 63.70 7.25 -13.22
CA TYR A 760 63.02 6.96 -14.49
C TYR A 760 61.69 6.25 -14.31
N LEU A 761 60.57 6.85 -14.68
CA LEU A 761 59.24 6.24 -14.58
C LEU A 761 58.91 5.44 -15.84
N ASP A 762 58.57 4.16 -15.72
CA ASP A 762 58.14 3.37 -16.87
C ASP A 762 56.86 3.96 -17.49
N ARG A 763 56.72 3.83 -18.82
CA ARG A 763 55.61 4.49 -19.56
C ARG A 763 54.23 3.99 -19.12
N ALA A 764 54.10 2.74 -18.70
CA ALA A 764 52.82 2.20 -18.23
C ALA A 764 52.44 2.82 -16.87
N SER A 765 53.38 2.93 -15.94
CA SER A 765 53.19 3.64 -14.67
C SER A 765 52.97 5.14 -14.87
N ALA A 766 53.62 5.75 -15.87
CA ALA A 766 53.36 7.14 -16.26
C ALA A 766 51.89 7.33 -16.66
N VAL A 767 51.33 6.46 -17.51
CA VAL A 767 49.91 6.48 -17.88
C VAL A 767 49.01 6.32 -16.65
N LEU A 768 49.29 5.41 -15.72
CA LEU A 768 48.51 5.27 -14.48
C LEU A 768 48.45 6.58 -13.69
N THR A 769 49.58 7.30 -13.63
CA THR A 769 49.70 8.59 -12.93
C THR A 769 49.20 9.78 -13.74
N GLY A 770 48.61 9.57 -14.92
CA GLY A 770 48.05 10.64 -15.76
C GLY A 770 49.09 11.42 -16.56
N VAL A 771 50.26 10.83 -16.80
CA VAL A 771 51.35 11.40 -17.58
C VAL A 771 51.46 10.66 -18.91
N LEU A 772 51.17 11.33 -20.02
CA LEU A 772 51.25 10.76 -21.36
C LEU A 772 52.52 11.24 -22.06
N THR A 773 53.28 10.31 -22.64
CA THR A 773 54.56 10.62 -23.29
C THR A 773 54.52 10.27 -24.77
N VAL A 774 54.94 11.21 -25.63
CA VAL A 774 55.08 10.99 -27.08
C VAL A 774 56.46 11.43 -27.53
N HIS A 775 57.16 10.56 -28.25
CA HIS A 775 58.46 10.88 -28.86
C HIS A 775 58.23 11.38 -30.29
N HIS A 776 58.65 12.61 -30.59
CA HIS A 776 58.57 13.16 -31.94
C HIS A 776 59.77 14.07 -32.22
N GLY A 777 60.44 13.88 -33.36
CA GLY A 777 61.56 14.73 -33.79
C GLY A 777 62.74 14.78 -32.80
N GLY A 778 63.02 13.68 -32.08
CA GLY A 778 64.08 13.63 -31.06
C GLY A 778 63.74 14.28 -29.71
N SER A 779 62.58 14.93 -29.60
CA SER A 779 62.06 15.51 -28.34
C SER A 779 61.04 14.58 -27.68
N ILE A 780 60.93 14.64 -26.35
CA ILE A 780 59.89 13.95 -25.57
C ILE A 780 58.83 14.96 -25.15
N TYR A 781 57.61 14.81 -25.65
CA TYR A 781 56.46 15.58 -25.22
C TYR A 781 55.75 14.85 -24.08
N ILE A 782 55.48 15.56 -22.99
CA ILE A 782 54.91 15.02 -21.76
C ILE A 782 53.64 15.83 -21.47
N MET A 783 52.48 15.20 -21.62
CA MET A 783 51.20 15.80 -21.24
C MET A 783 50.79 15.30 -19.86
N ASP A 784 50.67 16.21 -18.91
CA ASP A 784 50.12 15.91 -17.58
C ASP A 784 48.62 16.25 -17.56
N ILE A 785 47.78 15.21 -17.55
CA ILE A 785 46.33 15.37 -17.55
C ILE A 785 45.80 15.99 -16.25
N LYS A 786 46.56 15.88 -15.15
CA LYS A 786 46.17 16.43 -13.85
C LYS A 786 46.19 17.95 -13.86
N THR A 787 47.20 18.53 -14.52
CA THR A 787 47.41 19.97 -14.60
C THR A 787 47.00 20.56 -15.96
N TRP A 788 46.66 19.72 -16.94
CA TRP A 788 46.41 20.08 -18.34
C TRP A 788 47.58 20.85 -18.97
N ARG A 789 48.82 20.46 -18.65
CA ARG A 789 50.04 21.10 -19.14
C ARG A 789 50.85 20.15 -20.02
N LEU A 790 51.37 20.70 -21.11
CA LEU A 790 52.30 20.04 -22.02
C LEU A 790 53.72 20.53 -21.75
N TYR A 791 54.62 19.61 -21.48
CA TYR A 791 56.05 19.84 -21.31
C TYR A 791 56.81 19.19 -22.48
N ALA A 792 57.96 19.73 -22.83
CA ALA A 792 58.82 19.15 -23.86
C ALA A 792 60.25 19.08 -23.33
N ILE A 793 60.86 17.90 -23.41
CA ILE A 793 62.29 17.69 -23.15
C ILE A 793 62.99 17.67 -24.51
N THR A 794 63.86 18.65 -24.75
CA THR A 794 64.58 18.79 -26.02
C THR A 794 65.78 17.84 -26.09
N PRO A 795 66.30 17.51 -27.29
CA PRO A 795 67.45 16.63 -27.46
C PRO A 795 68.69 17.10 -26.68
N ASP A 796 68.90 18.41 -26.57
CA ASP A 796 70.03 19.02 -25.85
C ASP A 796 69.94 18.77 -24.34
N GLN A 797 68.73 18.70 -23.79
CA GLN A 797 68.48 18.39 -22.38
C GLN A 797 68.62 16.89 -22.08
N LEU A 798 68.26 16.03 -23.04
CA LEU A 798 68.48 14.57 -22.95
C LEU A 798 69.97 14.19 -23.04
N ALA A 799 70.78 14.99 -23.76
CA ALA A 799 72.22 14.79 -23.92
C ALA A 799 73.07 15.16 -22.69
N LEU A 800 72.49 15.88 -21.71
CA LEU A 800 73.16 16.29 -20.47
C LEU A 800 73.14 15.22 -19.35
N GLY A 801 72.54 14.06 -19.58
CA GLY A 801 72.52 12.91 -18.65
C GLY A 801 73.78 12.03 -18.73
N PRO A 802 74.13 11.27 -17.67
CA PRO A 802 75.38 10.53 -17.59
C PRO A 802 75.51 9.44 -18.68
N THR A 803 76.54 9.58 -19.51
CA THR A 803 76.97 8.71 -20.62
C THR A 803 77.65 7.41 -20.16
N LYS A 804 77.03 6.67 -19.23
CA LYS A 804 77.38 5.26 -18.96
C LYS A 804 76.27 4.36 -19.47
N GLN A 805 76.65 3.29 -20.19
CA GLN A 805 75.78 2.23 -20.76
C GLN A 805 74.47 2.10 -19.98
N MET A 806 73.41 2.73 -20.50
CA MET A 806 72.12 2.73 -19.84
C MET A 806 71.48 1.34 -19.99
N PRO A 807 70.99 0.74 -18.89
CA PRO A 807 70.22 -0.49 -18.95
C PRO A 807 69.05 -0.39 -19.93
N MET A 808 68.80 -1.44 -20.74
CA MET A 808 67.77 -1.43 -21.80
C MET A 808 66.35 -1.09 -21.30
N HIS A 809 66.02 -1.40 -20.04
CA HIS A 809 64.71 -1.08 -19.47
C HIS A 809 64.54 0.42 -19.18
N LEU A 810 65.61 1.14 -18.86
CA LEU A 810 65.57 2.60 -18.62
C LEU A 810 65.52 3.42 -19.92
N ALA A 811 66.04 2.87 -21.02
CA ALA A 811 65.97 3.51 -22.33
C ALA A 811 64.53 3.70 -22.85
N HIS A 812 63.58 2.93 -22.32
CA HIS A 812 62.16 3.00 -22.66
C HIS A 812 61.33 3.78 -21.62
N ALA A 813 61.97 4.34 -20.58
CA ALA A 813 61.32 5.02 -19.46
C ALA A 813 61.43 6.55 -19.55
N LEU A 814 60.54 7.23 -18.85
CA LEU A 814 60.48 8.69 -18.75
C LEU A 814 61.44 9.19 -17.65
N PRO A 815 62.46 10.02 -17.95
CA PRO A 815 63.26 10.65 -16.91
C PRO A 815 62.42 11.66 -16.12
N LEU A 816 62.35 11.48 -14.80
CA LEU A 816 61.74 12.40 -13.84
C LEU A 816 62.77 13.47 -13.46
N VAL A 817 62.97 14.45 -14.33
CA VAL A 817 63.84 15.61 -14.07
C VAL A 817 63.00 16.70 -13.37
N GLN A 818 63.59 17.39 -12.38
CA GLN A 818 62.94 18.49 -11.66
C GLN A 818 62.78 19.75 -12.51
#